data_AF-A0A940CW63-F1
#
_entry.id   AF-A0A940CW63-F1
#
_cell.length_a   1.000
_cell.length_b   1.000
_cell.length_c   1.000
_cell.angle_alpha   90.00
_cell.angle_beta   90.00
_cell.angle_gamma   90.00
#
_symmetry.space_group_name_H-M   'P 1'
#
loop_
_entity.id
_entity.type
_entity.pdbx_description
1 polymer ?
#
loop_
_entity_poly.entity_id
_entity_poly.type
_entity_poly.pdbx_seq_one_letter_code
_entity_poly.pdbx_strand_id
1 'polypeptide(L)'
;MVFFVSFLLILILFFPEFSFSAPLSLKINLEFYPKLNLLRGEVFTKLNSQKEYKLITSNLSIKNIKTSSNVVSLEKKGVLKIFNTKERSSLYIAFEKSVNPWVLPITIIHPPFPYPDKPFIYKITLKIPRPFQNIEIFIPSEEIEIKKTRNFLFYTFKIRKPILKPCIIMTTSKLKKIKFFHKNLNIEFYYLSTLNSPTYQDFKNLFKTLKTNFHFLENIGGSIYPFRKLYIFVTPDNLSYTKSFSNVLFISSPILNNSKQLLHYLAEKKLEEALFLKNEEIKEGLITYLIDYQLAEDKKLFRKLKLSFPTKETKAFFYLLFLSQNIGEERFINLFRNFYENNIFSFKTWEDFLSSIKKSHPEFKNFIFPYSEFKKLNLKTEIKSVKEEKNSYLIELTLKVNPPFENFIKSIPVHLKVKTENGIQSFLLKLENAKQDFHISVKGKPEVLYLDPEYMLWRNLDFNEIPNCIARIFHSPGTLIVSKFNFPIYRKFINYFRNIGYELSFTSLNVPNLSNKSRNIIYLHTSPIPWQFASPEKGFYLKVIPNPSNPKYGIAYLYAFSEKDLEAGLENLKSLDMYSEIYIQSQKIIFKRKDHPCEGIPVFINPFSTEKCAKINISLRKLALNLINSQIILVGIDNKTSACKEFYKDFVENIYNFNNHILLLLDLPPSFQEILEDYFKNKLSETQLEKKLKGIENFNAINTLKLINWAKAKKVKVFAIGTDSKLVSKVLTNGLKGLSQEDVHKLPEIDLLNPLYKEYLYSLFKSYENFQKFNFENFYEAQVLKVENLAENIKNFLKLFKNYQMVVITKKDFLTHNWRLPHYLKRRKISNFKAVFFNF
;
A
#
# COMPACT_ATOMS: atom_id res chain seq x y z
N MET A 1 35.04 1.40 -62.14
CA MET A 1 35.64 0.72 -60.96
C MET A 1 36.09 1.66 -59.85
N VAL A 2 36.51 2.91 -60.13
CA VAL A 2 37.00 3.85 -59.09
C VAL A 2 35.88 4.41 -58.18
N PHE A 3 34.63 4.51 -58.67
CA PHE A 3 33.49 4.99 -57.88
C PHE A 3 32.94 3.99 -56.85
N PHE A 4 33.20 2.68 -57.00
CA PHE A 4 32.70 1.67 -56.07
C PHE A 4 33.60 1.52 -54.84
N VAL A 5 34.89 1.84 -54.99
CA VAL A 5 35.87 1.80 -53.89
C VAL A 5 35.79 3.04 -53.01
N SER A 6 35.46 4.22 -53.56
CA SER A 6 35.26 5.43 -52.76
C SER A 6 33.97 5.41 -51.94
N PHE A 7 32.90 4.79 -52.44
CA PHE A 7 31.64 4.64 -51.71
C PHE A 7 31.76 3.68 -50.52
N LEU A 8 32.62 2.64 -50.62
CA LEU A 8 32.89 1.71 -49.52
C LEU A 8 33.79 2.30 -48.43
N LEU A 9 34.68 3.24 -48.79
CA LEU A 9 35.54 3.95 -47.84
C LEU A 9 34.81 5.07 -47.08
N ILE A 10 33.81 5.72 -47.68
CA ILE A 10 32.99 6.75 -47.01
C ILE A 10 31.98 6.13 -46.02
N LEU A 11 31.55 4.87 -46.25
CA LEU A 11 30.72 4.12 -45.30
C LEU A 11 31.47 3.69 -44.02
N ILE A 12 32.81 3.69 -44.02
CA ILE A 12 33.64 3.37 -42.85
C ILE A 12 33.88 4.60 -41.96
N LEU A 13 33.71 5.82 -42.48
CA LEU A 13 33.99 7.07 -41.75
C LEU A 13 32.79 7.68 -41.01
N PHE A 14 31.58 7.14 -41.17
CA PHE A 14 30.35 7.65 -40.51
C PHE A 14 29.74 6.73 -39.44
N PHE A 15 30.37 5.60 -39.13
CA PHE A 15 30.04 4.87 -37.91
C PHE A 15 30.89 5.43 -36.75
N PRO A 16 30.30 5.90 -35.64
CA PRO A 16 31.09 6.10 -34.43
C PRO A 16 31.71 4.75 -34.08
N GLU A 17 33.03 4.74 -33.85
CA GLU A 17 33.81 3.59 -33.41
C GLU A 17 33.24 3.00 -32.11
N PHE A 18 32.20 2.19 -32.20
CA PHE A 18 31.82 1.25 -31.14
C PHE A 18 32.53 -0.06 -31.43
N SER A 19 33.81 -0.11 -31.11
CA SER A 19 34.57 -1.36 -31.12
C SER A 19 34.01 -2.29 -30.03
N PHE A 20 33.10 -3.19 -30.44
CA PHE A 20 32.69 -4.34 -29.63
C PHE A 20 33.91 -5.23 -29.40
N SER A 21 34.64 -5.02 -28.32
CA SER A 21 35.67 -5.98 -27.94
C SER A 21 35.00 -7.25 -27.44
N ALA A 22 35.35 -8.39 -28.04
CA ALA A 22 34.91 -9.71 -27.60
C ALA A 22 35.02 -9.85 -26.06
N PRO A 23 34.04 -10.49 -25.40
CA PRO A 23 34.04 -10.68 -23.96
C PRO A 23 35.31 -11.43 -23.52
N LEU A 24 35.80 -11.12 -22.32
CA LEU A 24 36.99 -11.78 -21.79
C LEU A 24 36.72 -13.28 -21.63
N SER A 25 37.64 -14.14 -22.09
CA SER A 25 37.53 -15.59 -21.98
C SER A 25 38.42 -16.12 -20.85
N LEU A 26 37.80 -16.76 -19.86
CA LEU A 26 38.51 -17.36 -18.72
C LEU A 26 38.61 -18.88 -18.90
N LYS A 27 39.84 -19.40 -18.89
CA LYS A 27 40.09 -20.83 -18.73
C LYS A 27 40.47 -21.08 -17.27
N ILE A 28 39.66 -21.88 -16.59
CA ILE A 28 39.76 -22.07 -15.14
C ILE A 28 39.97 -23.55 -14.85
N ASN A 29 40.99 -23.88 -14.08
CA ASN A 29 41.18 -25.22 -13.54
C ASN A 29 40.85 -25.17 -12.05
N LEU A 30 40.03 -26.09 -11.57
CA LEU A 30 39.63 -26.21 -10.17
C LEU A 30 39.93 -27.62 -9.67
N GLU A 31 40.44 -27.72 -8.46
CA GLU A 31 40.63 -28.98 -7.75
C GLU A 31 40.06 -28.86 -6.34
N PHE A 32 39.14 -29.76 -6.02
CA PHE A 32 38.51 -29.80 -4.72
C PHE A 32 39.25 -30.77 -3.79
N TYR A 33 39.62 -30.30 -2.60
CA TYR A 33 40.30 -31.05 -1.54
C TYR A 33 39.34 -31.20 -0.34
N PRO A 34 38.52 -32.27 -0.30
CA PRO A 34 37.45 -32.41 0.69
C PRO A 34 37.94 -32.46 2.13
N LYS A 35 39.06 -33.15 2.39
CA LYS A 35 39.66 -33.25 3.74
C LYS A 35 40.12 -31.91 4.30
N LEU A 36 40.45 -30.96 3.41
CA LEU A 36 40.94 -29.64 3.79
C LEU A 36 39.85 -28.56 3.70
N ASN A 37 38.62 -28.92 3.29
CA ASN A 37 37.55 -27.95 3.02
C ASN A 37 38.06 -26.81 2.11
N LEU A 38 38.79 -27.18 1.05
CA LEU A 38 39.56 -26.23 0.24
C LEU A 38 39.31 -26.47 -1.25
N LEU A 39 39.04 -25.39 -1.97
CA LEU A 39 39.01 -25.35 -3.43
C LEU A 39 40.26 -24.60 -3.90
N ARG A 40 41.15 -25.31 -4.61
CA ARG A 40 42.29 -24.70 -5.28
C ARG A 40 41.93 -24.43 -6.72
N GLY A 41 42.41 -23.31 -7.26
CA GLY A 41 42.15 -23.00 -8.65
C GLY A 41 43.22 -22.16 -9.33
N GLU A 42 43.19 -22.23 -10.64
CA GLU A 42 44.03 -21.48 -11.55
C GLU A 42 43.16 -20.82 -12.61
N VAL A 43 43.34 -19.52 -12.83
CA VAL A 43 42.67 -18.76 -13.88
C VAL A 43 43.69 -18.36 -14.92
N PHE A 44 43.39 -18.62 -16.19
CA PHE A 44 44.15 -18.20 -17.34
C PHE A 44 43.27 -17.36 -18.26
N THR A 45 43.76 -16.20 -18.68
CA THR A 45 43.06 -15.37 -19.67
C THR A 45 44.03 -14.59 -20.56
N LYS A 46 43.55 -14.15 -21.73
CA LYS A 46 44.28 -13.29 -22.67
C LYS A 46 43.71 -11.88 -22.59
N LEU A 47 44.58 -10.89 -22.43
CA LEU A 47 44.21 -9.49 -22.31
C LEU A 47 44.44 -8.77 -23.63
N ASN A 48 43.56 -7.82 -23.93
CA ASN A 48 43.68 -6.94 -25.10
C ASN A 48 44.52 -5.71 -24.75
N SER A 49 45.21 -5.12 -25.73
CA SER A 49 46.04 -3.93 -25.55
C SER A 49 45.23 -2.71 -25.10
N GLN A 50 45.88 -1.82 -24.35
CA GLN A 50 45.37 -0.51 -23.95
C GLN A 50 44.03 -0.55 -23.19
N LYS A 51 43.83 -1.58 -22.35
CA LYS A 51 42.62 -1.74 -21.52
C LYS A 51 42.95 -1.98 -20.06
N GLU A 52 42.16 -1.34 -19.20
CA GLU A 52 42.11 -1.62 -17.77
C GLU A 52 41.13 -2.77 -17.51
N TYR A 53 41.59 -3.76 -16.74
CA TYR A 53 40.80 -4.89 -16.27
C TYR A 53 40.71 -4.85 -14.74
N LYS A 54 39.50 -5.03 -14.21
CA LYS A 54 39.26 -5.15 -12.77
C LYS A 54 38.71 -6.55 -12.48
N LEU A 55 39.43 -7.32 -11.67
CA LEU A 55 39.03 -8.67 -11.27
C LEU A 55 38.63 -8.69 -9.79
N ILE A 56 37.44 -9.20 -9.52
CA ILE A 56 36.91 -9.39 -8.17
C ILE A 56 37.62 -10.59 -7.54
N THR A 57 38.29 -10.36 -6.41
CA THR A 57 39.08 -11.36 -5.67
C THR A 57 38.72 -11.44 -4.19
N SER A 58 37.67 -10.75 -3.75
CA SER A 58 37.21 -10.72 -2.36
C SER A 58 37.01 -12.13 -1.79
N ASN A 59 37.51 -12.38 -0.57
CA ASN A 59 37.40 -13.68 0.10
C ASN A 59 38.09 -14.84 -0.65
N LEU A 60 39.07 -14.57 -1.52
CA LEU A 60 39.98 -15.55 -2.12
C LEU A 60 41.40 -15.33 -1.61
N SER A 61 42.13 -16.41 -1.29
CA SER A 61 43.56 -16.34 -0.99
C SER A 61 44.34 -16.44 -2.30
N ILE A 62 44.77 -15.32 -2.85
CA ILE A 62 45.63 -15.30 -4.05
C ILE A 62 47.04 -15.78 -3.68
N LYS A 63 47.55 -16.80 -4.39
CA LYS A 63 48.86 -17.40 -4.14
C LYS A 63 49.93 -16.94 -5.11
N ASN A 64 49.56 -16.75 -6.37
CA ASN A 64 50.48 -16.36 -7.42
C ASN A 64 49.74 -15.58 -8.51
N ILE A 65 50.37 -14.54 -9.04
CA ILE A 65 49.91 -13.79 -10.20
C ILE A 65 51.09 -13.71 -11.16
N LYS A 66 50.92 -14.19 -12.39
CA LYS A 66 51.91 -14.02 -13.47
C LYS A 66 51.25 -13.28 -14.61
N THR A 67 51.86 -12.19 -15.06
CA THR A 67 51.41 -11.45 -16.24
C THR A 67 52.61 -10.94 -17.02
N SER A 68 52.46 -10.85 -18.34
CA SER A 68 53.43 -10.17 -19.21
C SER A 68 53.20 -8.66 -19.33
N SER A 69 52.19 -8.11 -18.63
CA SER A 69 51.87 -6.68 -18.55
C SER A 69 52.63 -5.96 -17.42
N ASN A 70 52.87 -4.65 -17.57
CA ASN A 70 53.82 -3.92 -16.72
C ASN A 70 53.25 -3.41 -15.39
N VAL A 71 51.92 -3.34 -15.20
CA VAL A 71 51.32 -2.71 -14.01
C VAL A 71 50.16 -3.54 -13.44
N VAL A 72 50.41 -4.17 -12.28
CA VAL A 72 49.42 -4.84 -11.45
C VAL A 72 49.37 -4.12 -10.10
N SER A 73 48.20 -3.60 -9.73
CA SER A 73 47.99 -3.03 -8.39
C SER A 73 46.85 -3.76 -7.69
N LEU A 74 47.11 -4.13 -6.43
CA LEU A 74 46.08 -4.66 -5.54
C LEU A 74 45.52 -3.48 -4.73
N GLU A 75 44.36 -2.97 -5.12
CA GLU A 75 43.67 -1.97 -4.30
C GLU A 75 42.86 -2.66 -3.20
N LYS A 76 42.71 -1.96 -2.05
CA LYS A 76 41.76 -2.21 -0.95
C LYS A 76 41.12 -3.63 -0.95
N LYS A 77 41.60 -4.52 -0.07
CA LYS A 77 41.06 -5.86 0.27
C LYS A 77 39.96 -6.38 -0.70
N GLY A 78 40.34 -6.92 -1.86
CA GLY A 78 39.45 -7.77 -2.68
C GLY A 78 39.22 -7.40 -4.14
N VAL A 79 39.95 -6.45 -4.72
CA VAL A 79 39.91 -6.15 -6.17
C VAL A 79 41.33 -6.06 -6.74
N LEU A 80 41.55 -6.73 -7.87
CA LEU A 80 42.81 -6.73 -8.61
C LEU A 80 42.67 -5.87 -9.87
N LYS A 81 43.45 -4.78 -9.98
CA LYS A 81 43.50 -3.94 -11.17
C LYS A 81 44.71 -4.28 -12.02
N ILE A 82 44.49 -4.47 -13.31
CA ILE A 82 45.53 -4.81 -14.28
C ILE A 82 45.42 -3.85 -15.44
N PHE A 83 46.51 -3.14 -15.72
CA PHE A 83 46.61 -2.26 -16.88
C PHE A 83 47.51 -2.91 -17.93
N ASN A 84 46.92 -3.30 -19.06
CA ASN A 84 47.66 -3.97 -20.11
C ASN A 84 48.13 -2.99 -21.20
N THR A 85 49.44 -2.81 -21.29
CA THR A 85 50.08 -1.96 -22.32
C THR A 85 50.54 -2.73 -23.57
N LYS A 86 50.61 -4.07 -23.51
CA LYS A 86 51.12 -4.91 -24.62
C LYS A 86 50.00 -5.53 -25.45
N GLU A 87 50.22 -5.69 -26.75
CA GLU A 87 49.33 -6.48 -27.61
C GLU A 87 49.42 -7.96 -27.23
N ARG A 88 48.28 -8.56 -26.85
CA ARG A 88 48.11 -10.00 -26.52
C ARG A 88 48.95 -10.49 -25.32
N SER A 89 48.81 -9.86 -24.15
CA SER A 89 49.38 -10.40 -22.91
C SER A 89 48.53 -11.52 -22.32
N SER A 90 49.16 -12.40 -21.53
CA SER A 90 48.45 -13.43 -20.76
C SER A 90 48.45 -13.07 -19.28
N LEU A 91 47.41 -13.51 -18.60
CA LEU A 91 47.25 -13.40 -17.16
C LEU A 91 47.01 -14.80 -16.58
N TYR A 92 47.79 -15.13 -15.57
CA TYR A 92 47.65 -16.33 -14.76
C TYR A 92 47.46 -15.94 -13.29
N ILE A 93 46.47 -16.53 -12.63
CA ILE A 93 46.22 -16.34 -11.21
C ILE A 93 46.01 -17.69 -10.55
N ALA A 94 46.83 -18.03 -9.57
CA ALA A 94 46.61 -19.17 -8.68
C ALA A 94 45.94 -18.69 -7.38
N PHE A 95 44.92 -19.39 -6.92
CA PHE A 95 44.15 -19.01 -5.74
C PHE A 95 43.65 -20.21 -4.93
N GLU A 96 43.31 -19.94 -3.68
CA GLU A 96 42.63 -20.88 -2.79
C GLU A 96 41.36 -20.26 -2.20
N LYS A 97 40.34 -21.10 -1.99
CA LYS A 97 39.06 -20.72 -1.40
C LYS A 97 38.66 -21.75 -0.36
N SER A 98 38.50 -21.32 0.88
CA SER A 98 37.89 -22.15 1.92
C SER A 98 36.42 -22.39 1.59
N VAL A 99 36.01 -23.66 1.62
CA VAL A 99 34.68 -24.16 1.28
C VAL A 99 34.27 -25.23 2.29
N ASN A 100 33.17 -25.03 3.01
CA ASN A 100 32.68 -26.01 3.97
C ASN A 100 31.30 -26.53 3.54
N PRO A 101 31.24 -27.57 2.70
CA PRO A 101 29.97 -28.09 2.18
C PRO A 101 29.13 -28.82 3.25
N TRP A 102 29.68 -29.06 4.45
CA TRP A 102 29.06 -29.88 5.49
C TRP A 102 28.18 -29.10 6.46
N VAL A 103 28.24 -27.76 6.46
CA VAL A 103 27.52 -26.91 7.42
C VAL A 103 26.08 -26.66 6.99
N LEU A 104 25.85 -26.49 5.69
CA LEU A 104 24.55 -26.18 5.14
C LEU A 104 24.16 -27.23 4.09
N PRO A 105 22.87 -27.59 4.00
CA PRO A 105 22.38 -28.50 2.96
C PRO A 105 22.74 -28.03 1.54
N ILE A 106 22.79 -26.71 1.33
CA ILE A 106 23.26 -26.09 0.08
C ILE A 106 24.27 -25.01 0.45
N THR A 107 25.49 -25.16 -0.03
CA THR A 107 26.58 -24.20 0.15
C THR A 107 26.81 -23.45 -1.16
N ILE A 108 26.60 -22.13 -1.14
CA ILE A 108 26.80 -21.25 -2.29
C ILE A 108 28.19 -20.61 -2.18
N ILE A 109 29.03 -20.84 -3.19
CA ILE A 109 30.39 -20.29 -3.25
C ILE A 109 30.38 -19.11 -4.22
N HIS A 110 30.53 -17.92 -3.65
CA HIS A 110 30.68 -16.67 -4.39
C HIS A 110 31.62 -15.70 -3.63
N PRO A 111 32.57 -15.02 -4.30
CA PRO A 111 33.05 -15.34 -5.64
C PRO A 111 33.69 -16.75 -5.69
N PRO A 112 33.48 -17.54 -6.75
CA PRO A 112 34.03 -18.89 -6.86
C PRO A 112 35.49 -18.94 -7.33
N PHE A 113 35.93 -17.92 -8.06
CA PHE A 113 37.26 -17.74 -8.62
C PHE A 113 37.46 -16.24 -8.94
N PRO A 114 38.68 -15.77 -9.22
CA PRO A 114 38.90 -14.41 -9.73
C PRO A 114 38.16 -14.19 -11.06
N TYR A 115 37.23 -13.22 -11.11
CA TYR A 115 36.44 -12.94 -12.32
C TYR A 115 36.28 -11.43 -12.56
N PRO A 116 36.09 -10.98 -13.81
CA PRO A 116 36.00 -9.56 -14.13
C PRO A 116 34.69 -8.90 -13.68
N ASP A 117 34.75 -7.61 -13.39
CA ASP A 117 33.58 -6.76 -13.15
C ASP A 117 32.75 -6.45 -14.41
N LYS A 118 33.15 -7.03 -15.55
CA LYS A 118 32.53 -6.90 -16.87
C LYS A 118 32.15 -8.27 -17.44
N PRO A 119 31.23 -8.34 -18.43
CA PRO A 119 30.75 -9.59 -18.99
C PRO A 119 31.88 -10.46 -19.55
N PHE A 120 31.86 -11.75 -19.20
CA PHE A 120 32.90 -12.70 -19.56
C PHE A 120 32.33 -14.09 -19.84
N ILE A 121 33.12 -14.90 -20.54
CA ILE A 121 32.81 -16.32 -20.80
C ILE A 121 33.83 -17.21 -20.09
N TYR A 122 33.49 -18.46 -19.85
CA TYR A 122 34.42 -19.39 -19.22
C TYR A 122 34.38 -20.82 -19.75
N LYS A 123 35.52 -21.48 -19.56
CA LYS A 123 35.68 -22.93 -19.57
C LYS A 123 36.31 -23.35 -18.24
N ILE A 124 35.53 -24.02 -17.40
CA ILE A 124 35.97 -24.54 -16.09
C ILE A 124 36.24 -26.04 -16.21
N THR A 125 37.43 -26.47 -15.80
CA THR A 125 37.78 -27.88 -15.64
C THR A 125 37.87 -28.18 -14.15
N LEU A 126 36.97 -29.02 -13.63
CA LEU A 126 36.91 -29.39 -12.22
C LEU A 126 37.39 -30.83 -12.04
N LYS A 127 38.39 -31.03 -11.19
CA LYS A 127 38.93 -32.33 -10.78
C LYS A 127 38.41 -32.69 -9.38
N ILE A 128 37.75 -33.85 -9.27
CA ILE A 128 37.18 -34.37 -8.02
C ILE A 128 37.74 -35.78 -7.74
N PRO A 129 38.21 -36.09 -6.52
CA PRO A 129 38.59 -37.45 -6.15
C PRO A 129 37.37 -38.39 -6.08
N ARG A 130 37.48 -39.61 -6.63
CA ARG A 130 36.40 -40.62 -6.63
C ARG A 130 35.80 -41.02 -5.27
N PRO A 131 36.53 -41.07 -4.12
CA PRO A 131 35.92 -41.48 -2.85
C PRO A 131 34.90 -40.48 -2.28
N PHE A 132 34.74 -39.30 -2.89
CA PHE A 132 33.81 -38.25 -2.42
C PHE A 132 32.58 -38.10 -3.34
N GLN A 133 32.00 -39.23 -3.77
CA GLN A 133 30.81 -39.26 -4.64
C GLN A 133 29.53 -38.70 -4.01
N ASN A 134 29.47 -38.58 -2.68
CA ASN A 134 28.27 -38.14 -1.97
C ASN A 134 28.09 -36.61 -1.98
N ILE A 135 29.02 -35.84 -2.57
CA ILE A 135 28.92 -34.39 -2.73
C ILE A 135 28.58 -34.09 -4.18
N GLU A 136 27.43 -33.45 -4.44
CA GLU A 136 27.12 -32.93 -5.76
C GLU A 136 27.66 -31.50 -5.88
N ILE A 137 28.50 -31.28 -6.91
CA ILE A 137 29.01 -29.95 -7.27
C ILE A 137 28.31 -29.51 -8.54
N PHE A 138 27.62 -28.38 -8.45
CA PHE A 138 26.89 -27.79 -9.57
C PHE A 138 27.57 -26.49 -10.00
N ILE A 139 27.92 -26.43 -11.28
CA ILE A 139 28.46 -25.24 -11.95
C ILE A 139 27.54 -24.91 -13.12
N PRO A 140 26.91 -23.72 -13.15
CA PRO A 140 26.01 -23.31 -14.24
C PRO A 140 26.73 -23.42 -15.58
N SER A 141 26.12 -24.02 -16.61
CA SER A 141 26.83 -24.23 -17.88
C SER A 141 25.90 -24.65 -19.02
N GLU A 142 26.22 -24.20 -20.24
CA GLU A 142 25.45 -24.61 -21.41
C GLU A 142 25.88 -26.01 -21.87
N GLU A 143 27.18 -26.32 -21.79
CA GLU A 143 27.79 -27.59 -22.16
C GLU A 143 28.54 -28.21 -20.96
N ILE A 144 28.36 -29.52 -20.77
CA ILE A 144 29.02 -30.31 -19.73
C ILE A 144 29.62 -31.57 -20.37
N GLU A 145 30.91 -31.78 -20.16
CA GLU A 145 31.61 -33.01 -20.54
C GLU A 145 32.17 -33.69 -19.29
N ILE A 146 32.04 -35.02 -19.20
CA ILE A 146 32.53 -35.81 -18.06
C ILE A 146 33.53 -36.84 -18.56
N LYS A 147 34.74 -36.85 -17.98
CA LYS A 147 35.77 -37.85 -18.23
C LYS A 147 36.11 -38.58 -16.93
N LYS A 148 36.09 -39.91 -16.96
CA LYS A 148 36.36 -40.77 -15.79
C LYS A 148 37.75 -41.39 -15.91
N THR A 149 38.58 -41.23 -14.89
CA THR A 149 39.89 -41.92 -14.73
C THR A 149 39.86 -42.82 -13.50
N ARG A 150 40.86 -43.71 -13.28
CA ARG A 150 40.89 -44.65 -12.13
C ARG A 150 40.66 -43.96 -10.78
N ASN A 151 41.24 -42.77 -10.57
CA ASN A 151 41.24 -42.10 -9.26
C ASN A 151 40.41 -40.79 -9.23
N PHE A 152 40.14 -40.18 -10.39
CA PHE A 152 39.51 -38.86 -10.47
C PHE A 152 38.36 -38.80 -11.49
N LEU A 153 37.42 -37.90 -11.22
CA LEU A 153 36.40 -37.44 -12.15
C LEU A 153 36.79 -36.04 -12.63
N PHE A 154 36.80 -35.85 -13.95
CA PHE A 154 37.04 -34.56 -14.58
C PHE A 154 35.75 -34.07 -15.22
N TYR A 155 35.28 -32.91 -14.78
CA TYR A 155 34.15 -32.21 -15.36
C TYR A 155 34.66 -31.01 -16.15
N THR A 156 34.19 -30.83 -17.38
CA THR A 156 34.42 -29.61 -18.15
C THR A 156 33.10 -28.90 -18.36
N PHE A 157 32.99 -27.70 -17.79
CA PHE A 157 31.83 -26.83 -17.89
C PHE A 157 32.15 -25.65 -18.81
N LYS A 158 31.30 -25.38 -19.80
CA LYS A 158 31.49 -24.24 -20.71
C LYS A 158 30.26 -23.35 -20.73
N ILE A 159 30.50 -22.04 -20.73
CA ILE A 159 29.49 -21.01 -21.03
C ILE A 159 30.04 -20.17 -22.19
N ARG A 160 29.28 -20.09 -23.29
CA ARG A 160 29.70 -19.31 -24.47
C ARG A 160 29.08 -17.92 -24.52
N LYS A 161 28.08 -17.68 -23.67
CA LYS A 161 27.39 -16.40 -23.54
C LYS A 161 27.94 -15.59 -22.37
N PRO A 162 28.11 -14.27 -22.51
CA PRO A 162 28.71 -13.44 -21.46
C PRO A 162 27.90 -13.43 -20.17
N ILE A 163 28.55 -13.64 -19.03
CA ILE A 163 27.97 -13.56 -17.69
C ILE A 163 28.68 -12.53 -16.82
N LEU A 164 28.06 -12.15 -15.69
CA LEU A 164 28.61 -11.19 -14.73
C LEU A 164 28.89 -11.78 -13.34
N LYS A 165 27.94 -12.55 -12.79
CA LYS A 165 27.98 -13.02 -11.40
C LYS A 165 28.02 -14.54 -11.38
N PRO A 166 29.21 -15.17 -11.41
CA PRO A 166 29.32 -16.63 -11.37
C PRO A 166 29.06 -17.16 -9.95
N CYS A 167 28.61 -18.41 -9.84
CA CYS A 167 28.55 -19.13 -8.57
C CYS A 167 28.88 -20.62 -8.77
N ILE A 168 29.37 -21.26 -7.72
CA ILE A 168 29.44 -22.72 -7.61
C ILE A 168 28.54 -23.13 -6.45
N ILE A 169 27.77 -24.19 -6.64
CA ILE A 169 26.86 -24.72 -5.62
C ILE A 169 27.37 -26.10 -5.22
N MET A 170 27.51 -26.34 -3.92
CA MET A 170 27.87 -27.64 -3.36
C MET A 170 26.77 -28.11 -2.43
N THR A 171 26.44 -29.40 -2.49
CA THR A 171 25.45 -30.03 -1.63
C THR A 171 25.94 -31.41 -1.22
N THR A 172 25.70 -31.78 0.03
CA THR A 172 25.92 -33.13 0.57
C THR A 172 24.67 -34.01 0.45
N SER A 173 23.57 -33.41 -0.02
CA SER A 173 22.27 -34.06 -0.21
C SER A 173 21.93 -34.12 -1.69
N LYS A 174 21.30 -35.22 -2.11
CA LYS A 174 20.88 -35.42 -3.51
C LYS A 174 19.83 -34.40 -3.91
N LEU A 175 20.08 -33.64 -4.98
CA LEU A 175 19.09 -32.71 -5.52
C LEU A 175 18.13 -33.43 -6.46
N LYS A 176 16.83 -33.27 -6.21
CA LYS A 176 15.81 -33.61 -7.20
C LYS A 176 15.72 -32.48 -8.20
N LYS A 177 15.44 -32.81 -9.46
CA LYS A 177 15.26 -31.83 -10.54
C LYS A 177 14.00 -32.05 -11.34
N ILE A 178 13.37 -30.96 -11.76
CA ILE A 178 12.22 -30.93 -12.68
C ILE A 178 12.54 -29.93 -13.78
N LYS A 179 12.20 -30.26 -15.03
CA LYS A 179 12.51 -29.44 -16.20
C LYS A 179 11.25 -28.97 -16.90
N PHE A 180 11.29 -27.74 -17.36
CA PHE A 180 10.23 -27.15 -18.18
C PHE A 180 10.83 -26.43 -19.38
N PHE A 181 10.16 -26.54 -20.52
CA PHE A 181 10.58 -25.92 -21.76
C PHE A 181 9.58 -24.85 -22.18
N HIS A 182 10.09 -23.68 -22.55
CA HIS A 182 9.32 -22.62 -23.19
C HIS A 182 10.17 -21.96 -24.28
N LYS A 183 9.77 -22.11 -25.55
CA LYS A 183 10.54 -21.65 -26.73
C LYS A 183 11.99 -22.14 -26.66
N ASN A 184 12.97 -21.23 -26.57
CA ASN A 184 14.40 -21.55 -26.49
C ASN A 184 14.95 -21.71 -25.06
N LEU A 185 14.10 -21.53 -24.04
CA LEU A 185 14.48 -21.55 -22.63
C LEU A 185 14.09 -22.88 -21.97
N ASN A 186 15.08 -23.53 -21.37
CA ASN A 186 14.91 -24.67 -20.47
C ASN A 186 15.06 -24.18 -19.01
N ILE A 187 13.97 -24.22 -18.25
CA ILE A 187 13.95 -23.86 -16.82
C ILE A 187 14.07 -25.15 -16.02
N GLU A 188 15.15 -25.27 -15.25
CA GLU A 188 15.41 -26.44 -14.42
C GLU A 188 15.28 -26.08 -12.94
N PHE A 189 14.27 -26.63 -12.27
CA PHE A 189 14.06 -26.50 -10.83
C PHE A 189 14.83 -27.56 -10.09
N TYR A 190 15.59 -27.17 -9.06
CA TYR A 190 16.36 -28.03 -8.16
C TYR A 190 15.82 -27.85 -6.74
N TYR A 191 15.60 -28.95 -6.02
CA TYR A 191 15.11 -28.92 -4.64
C TYR A 191 15.61 -30.12 -3.83
N LEU A 192 15.62 -29.95 -2.50
CA LEU A 192 16.00 -31.00 -1.55
C LEU A 192 14.77 -31.84 -1.17
N SER A 193 14.91 -33.17 -1.17
CA SER A 193 13.89 -34.06 -0.62
C SER A 193 14.02 -34.14 0.90
N THR A 194 13.29 -33.29 1.62
CA THR A 194 13.20 -33.24 3.09
C THR A 194 11.74 -33.30 3.53
N LEU A 195 11.46 -33.49 4.83
CA LEU A 195 10.10 -33.38 5.38
C LEU A 195 9.54 -31.99 5.02
N ASN A 196 8.39 -31.95 4.33
CA ASN A 196 7.77 -30.76 3.71
C ASN A 196 8.37 -30.26 2.38
N SER A 197 9.06 -31.12 1.62
CA SER A 197 9.51 -30.76 0.25
C SER A 197 8.34 -30.63 -0.72
N PRO A 198 8.42 -29.69 -1.68
CA PRO A 198 7.41 -29.56 -2.72
C PRO A 198 7.26 -30.83 -3.56
N THR A 199 6.01 -31.16 -3.90
CA THR A 199 5.65 -32.33 -4.70
C THR A 199 5.76 -32.02 -6.19
N TYR A 200 5.85 -33.06 -7.03
CA TYR A 200 5.80 -32.89 -8.47
C TYR A 200 4.53 -32.15 -8.94
N GLN A 201 3.40 -32.37 -8.26
CA GLN A 201 2.13 -31.73 -8.59
C GLN A 201 2.17 -30.21 -8.34
N ASP A 202 2.87 -29.75 -7.31
CA ASP A 202 3.05 -28.31 -7.04
C ASP A 202 3.74 -27.60 -8.20
N PHE A 203 4.84 -28.18 -8.71
CA PHE A 203 5.54 -27.66 -9.88
C PHE A 203 4.68 -27.71 -11.15
N LYS A 204 3.89 -28.78 -11.35
CA LYS A 204 3.00 -28.91 -12.50
C LYS A 204 1.90 -27.83 -12.48
N ASN A 205 1.30 -27.59 -11.31
CA ASN A 205 0.28 -26.56 -11.11
C ASN A 205 0.86 -25.16 -11.35
N LEU A 206 2.02 -24.85 -10.76
CA LEU A 206 2.74 -23.60 -10.99
C LEU A 206 2.98 -23.35 -12.47
N PHE A 207 3.52 -24.36 -13.18
CA PHE A 207 3.86 -24.21 -14.59
C PHE A 207 2.64 -24.03 -15.48
N LYS A 208 1.52 -24.72 -15.18
CA LYS A 208 0.25 -24.52 -15.89
C LYS A 208 -0.18 -23.05 -15.84
N THR A 209 -0.13 -22.44 -14.65
CA THR A 209 -0.49 -21.03 -14.45
C THR A 209 0.57 -20.05 -14.98
N LEU A 210 1.85 -20.43 -14.92
CA LEU A 210 2.94 -19.62 -15.47
C LEU A 210 2.84 -19.53 -17.01
N LYS A 211 2.51 -20.65 -17.67
CA LYS A 211 2.46 -20.76 -19.13
C LYS A 211 1.45 -19.80 -19.76
N THR A 212 0.30 -19.56 -19.11
CA THR A 212 -0.71 -18.61 -19.62
C THR A 212 -0.18 -17.18 -19.66
N ASN A 213 0.74 -16.84 -18.75
CA ASN A 213 1.26 -15.48 -18.58
C ASN A 213 2.68 -15.31 -19.14
N PHE A 214 3.30 -16.36 -19.67
CA PHE A 214 4.70 -16.33 -20.12
C PHE A 214 4.94 -15.34 -21.27
N HIS A 215 3.91 -15.06 -22.07
CA HIS A 215 3.97 -14.09 -23.16
C HIS A 215 4.33 -12.67 -22.68
N PHE A 216 4.03 -12.29 -21.42
CA PHE A 216 4.45 -11.00 -20.86
C PHE A 216 5.97 -10.85 -20.76
N LEU A 217 6.74 -11.96 -20.68
CA LEU A 217 8.21 -11.88 -20.75
C LEU A 217 8.71 -11.34 -22.10
N GLU A 218 7.87 -11.36 -23.14
CA GLU A 218 8.18 -10.78 -24.45
C GLU A 218 8.08 -9.24 -24.45
N ASN A 219 7.55 -8.65 -23.37
CA ASN A 219 7.63 -7.20 -23.15
C ASN A 219 9.06 -6.78 -22.80
N ILE A 220 9.87 -7.68 -22.22
CA ILE A 220 11.27 -7.44 -21.87
C ILE A 220 12.16 -8.07 -22.94
N GLY A 221 12.19 -7.44 -24.12
CA GLY A 221 12.81 -8.05 -25.30
C GLY A 221 11.99 -9.20 -25.87
N GLY A 222 12.18 -9.56 -27.14
CA GLY A 222 11.32 -10.51 -27.81
C GLY A 222 11.37 -11.93 -27.26
N SER A 223 10.96 -12.88 -28.10
CA SER A 223 10.67 -14.25 -27.68
C SER A 223 11.88 -15.06 -27.20
N ILE A 224 13.10 -14.59 -27.46
CA ILE A 224 14.35 -15.31 -27.22
C ILE A 224 14.93 -14.90 -25.86
N TYR A 225 15.10 -15.87 -24.96
CA TYR A 225 15.81 -15.65 -23.71
C TYR A 225 17.33 -15.56 -23.94
N PRO A 226 18.06 -14.68 -23.22
CA PRO A 226 19.51 -14.51 -23.40
C PRO A 226 20.27 -15.81 -23.24
N PHE A 227 19.87 -16.67 -22.30
CA PHE A 227 20.44 -17.99 -22.08
C PHE A 227 19.46 -19.11 -22.43
N ARG A 228 19.99 -20.26 -22.87
CA ARG A 228 19.15 -21.43 -23.18
C ARG A 228 18.72 -22.21 -21.94
N LYS A 229 19.42 -22.04 -20.83
CA LYS A 229 19.18 -22.76 -19.57
C LYS A 229 19.16 -21.77 -18.42
N LEU A 230 18.11 -21.85 -17.60
CA LEU A 230 17.98 -21.13 -16.34
C LEU A 230 17.80 -22.15 -15.21
N TYR A 231 18.58 -21.99 -14.15
CA TYR A 231 18.59 -22.89 -13.00
C TYR A 231 17.91 -22.23 -11.81
N ILE A 232 16.90 -22.88 -11.26
CA ILE A 232 16.12 -22.35 -10.14
C ILE A 232 16.25 -23.29 -8.95
N PHE A 233 16.82 -22.83 -7.85
CA PHE A 233 16.96 -23.61 -6.62
C PHE A 233 15.85 -23.21 -5.63
N VAL A 234 15.01 -24.18 -5.28
CA VAL A 234 13.93 -23.99 -4.31
C VAL A 234 14.43 -24.36 -2.92
N THR A 235 14.49 -23.38 -2.03
CA THR A 235 14.96 -23.54 -0.64
C THR A 235 13.81 -23.44 0.37
N PRO A 236 13.90 -24.12 1.53
CA PRO A 236 12.93 -23.95 2.62
C PRO A 236 12.90 -22.54 3.23
N ASP A 237 11.79 -22.18 3.86
CA ASP A 237 11.49 -20.82 4.38
C ASP A 237 12.45 -20.31 5.47
N ASN A 238 13.13 -21.20 6.17
CA ASN A 238 14.08 -20.86 7.24
C ASN A 238 15.46 -20.43 6.74
N LEU A 239 15.74 -20.57 5.44
CA LEU A 239 17.03 -20.21 4.80
C LEU A 239 16.93 -18.94 3.93
N SER A 240 15.84 -18.19 4.06
CA SER A 240 15.34 -17.20 3.08
C SER A 240 16.19 -15.94 2.92
N TYR A 241 16.98 -15.90 1.84
CA TYR A 241 17.25 -14.68 1.08
C TYR A 241 17.17 -15.05 -0.41
N THR A 242 16.41 -14.30 -1.22
CA THR A 242 16.48 -14.43 -2.68
C THR A 242 17.90 -14.03 -3.11
N LYS A 243 18.67 -14.99 -3.62
CA LYS A 243 20.01 -14.76 -4.15
C LYS A 243 19.99 -14.98 -5.65
N SER A 244 20.52 -13.99 -6.36
CA SER A 244 20.49 -13.88 -7.82
C SER A 244 21.92 -13.95 -8.36
N PHE A 245 22.23 -14.93 -9.21
CA PHE A 245 23.50 -15.07 -9.94
C PHE A 245 23.23 -15.25 -11.44
N SER A 246 24.24 -15.15 -12.30
CA SER A 246 24.02 -15.34 -13.75
C SER A 246 23.49 -16.74 -14.05
N ASN A 247 22.30 -16.82 -14.64
CA ASN A 247 21.54 -18.01 -15.01
C ASN A 247 21.10 -18.87 -13.81
N VAL A 248 21.20 -18.35 -12.59
CA VAL A 248 20.80 -19.04 -11.37
C VAL A 248 19.95 -18.14 -10.49
N LEU A 249 18.85 -18.68 -10.00
CA LEU A 249 17.94 -18.01 -9.08
C LEU A 249 17.66 -18.92 -7.88
N PHE A 250 17.81 -18.38 -6.67
CA PHE A 250 17.37 -19.04 -5.44
C PHE A 250 16.03 -18.46 -4.99
N ILE A 251 15.02 -19.32 -4.83
CA ILE A 251 13.65 -18.93 -4.45
C ILE A 251 13.15 -19.77 -3.28
N SER A 252 12.33 -19.17 -2.42
CA SER A 252 11.68 -19.85 -1.30
C SER A 252 10.51 -20.73 -1.76
N SER A 253 10.27 -21.88 -1.13
CA SER A 253 9.17 -22.81 -1.49
C SER A 253 7.77 -22.19 -1.66
N PRO A 254 7.32 -21.16 -0.89
CA PRO A 254 5.99 -20.57 -1.06
C PRO A 254 5.75 -19.91 -2.42
N ILE A 255 6.81 -19.60 -3.18
CA ILE A 255 6.71 -19.06 -4.54
C ILE A 255 5.98 -20.01 -5.50
N LEU A 256 5.96 -21.32 -5.19
CA LEU A 256 5.30 -22.32 -6.02
C LEU A 256 3.78 -22.10 -6.09
N ASN A 257 3.22 -21.33 -5.16
CA ASN A 257 1.81 -20.93 -5.15
C ASN A 257 1.59 -19.53 -5.75
N ASN A 258 2.63 -18.85 -6.26
CA ASN A 258 2.55 -17.49 -6.78
C ASN A 258 3.27 -17.34 -8.14
N SER A 259 2.59 -17.74 -9.21
CA SER A 259 3.14 -17.67 -10.57
C SER A 259 3.47 -16.23 -11.03
N LYS A 260 2.70 -15.22 -10.59
CA LYS A 260 2.93 -13.80 -10.94
C LYS A 260 4.28 -13.34 -10.39
N GLN A 261 4.59 -13.66 -9.13
CA GLN A 261 5.87 -13.31 -8.51
C GLN A 261 7.05 -14.08 -9.14
N LEU A 262 6.88 -15.35 -9.53
CA LEU A 262 7.92 -16.06 -10.27
C LEU A 262 8.18 -15.38 -11.64
N LEU A 263 7.12 -14.94 -12.33
CA LEU A 263 7.24 -14.25 -13.60
C LEU A 263 7.99 -12.93 -13.47
N HIS A 264 7.75 -12.18 -12.38
CA HIS A 264 8.55 -11.00 -12.01
C HIS A 264 10.05 -11.34 -11.87
N TYR A 265 10.41 -12.40 -11.15
CA TYR A 265 11.83 -12.80 -11.03
C TYR A 265 12.44 -13.26 -12.36
N LEU A 266 11.67 -13.94 -13.21
CA LEU A 266 12.14 -14.32 -14.55
C LEU A 266 12.40 -13.11 -15.44
N ALA A 267 11.56 -12.08 -15.30
CA ALA A 267 11.69 -10.79 -15.98
C ALA A 267 12.90 -10.00 -15.50
N GLU A 268 13.08 -9.90 -14.18
CA GLU A 268 14.28 -9.33 -13.56
C GLU A 268 15.54 -10.01 -14.10
N LYS A 269 15.55 -11.35 -14.06
CA LYS A 269 16.64 -12.17 -14.61
C LYS A 269 16.93 -11.88 -16.07
N LYS A 270 15.88 -11.85 -16.91
CA LYS A 270 16.00 -11.60 -18.35
C LYS A 270 16.67 -10.25 -18.60
N LEU A 271 16.26 -9.23 -17.86
CA LEU A 271 16.79 -7.89 -17.97
C LEU A 271 18.25 -7.81 -17.48
N GLU A 272 18.55 -8.34 -16.28
CA GLU A 272 19.89 -8.36 -15.69
C GLU A 272 20.93 -9.11 -16.55
N GLU A 273 20.49 -10.14 -17.26
CA GLU A 273 21.36 -11.03 -18.05
C GLU A 273 21.69 -10.49 -19.44
N ALA A 274 20.83 -9.63 -20.00
CA ALA A 274 21.03 -9.06 -21.33
C ALA A 274 21.42 -7.59 -21.33
N LEU A 275 20.82 -6.78 -20.46
CA LEU A 275 20.98 -5.33 -20.48
C LEU A 275 21.49 -4.90 -19.11
N PHE A 276 22.79 -4.59 -19.02
CA PHE A 276 23.42 -4.23 -17.76
C PHE A 276 23.10 -2.77 -17.38
N LEU A 277 21.85 -2.53 -17.03
CA LEU A 277 21.33 -1.23 -16.59
C LEU A 277 21.91 -0.87 -15.23
N LYS A 278 22.49 0.33 -15.13
CA LYS A 278 23.12 0.82 -13.89
C LYS A 278 22.12 1.26 -12.81
N ASN A 279 20.92 1.69 -13.20
CA ASN A 279 19.94 2.28 -12.28
C ASN A 279 18.92 1.22 -11.83
N GLU A 280 19.08 0.73 -10.60
CA GLU A 280 18.22 -0.28 -9.98
C GLU A 280 16.76 0.18 -9.85
N GLU A 281 16.49 1.46 -9.53
CA GLU A 281 15.12 1.97 -9.40
C GLU A 281 14.37 1.94 -10.74
N ILE A 282 15.05 2.31 -11.83
CA ILE A 282 14.50 2.23 -13.19
C ILE A 282 14.29 0.77 -13.61
N LYS A 283 15.26 -0.11 -13.31
CA LYS A 283 15.16 -1.54 -13.62
C LYS A 283 13.90 -2.15 -12.99
N GLU A 284 13.71 -1.94 -11.69
CA GLU A 284 12.53 -2.41 -10.96
C GLU A 284 11.23 -1.75 -11.44
N GLY A 285 11.28 -0.46 -11.76
CA GLY A 285 10.14 0.26 -12.36
C GLY A 285 9.73 -0.31 -13.71
N LEU A 286 10.70 -0.68 -14.56
CA LEU A 286 10.49 -1.32 -15.86
C LEU A 286 9.82 -2.67 -15.71
N ILE A 287 10.32 -3.51 -14.80
CA ILE A 287 9.72 -4.83 -14.53
C ILE A 287 8.29 -4.62 -14.00
N THR A 288 8.10 -3.70 -13.06
CA THR A 288 6.77 -3.37 -12.52
C THR A 288 5.81 -2.94 -13.64
N TYR A 289 6.25 -2.09 -14.57
CA TYR A 289 5.40 -1.58 -15.66
C TYR A 289 5.14 -2.61 -16.77
N LEU A 290 6.17 -3.34 -17.20
CA LEU A 290 6.11 -4.29 -18.33
C LEU A 290 5.49 -5.64 -17.93
N ILE A 291 5.52 -6.00 -16.64
CA ILE A 291 5.08 -7.30 -16.13
C ILE A 291 3.97 -7.13 -15.10
N ASP A 292 4.27 -6.62 -13.91
CA ASP A 292 3.32 -6.65 -12.78
C ASP A 292 2.03 -5.88 -13.08
N TYR A 293 2.17 -4.70 -13.69
CA TYR A 293 1.06 -3.85 -14.09
C TYR A 293 0.25 -4.44 -15.25
N GLN A 294 0.89 -5.20 -16.14
CA GLN A 294 0.19 -5.87 -17.24
C GLN A 294 -0.55 -7.14 -16.77
N LEU A 295 -0.06 -7.77 -15.69
CA LEU A 295 -0.71 -8.90 -15.01
C LEU A 295 -1.82 -8.49 -14.03
N ALA A 296 -1.94 -7.20 -13.74
CA ALA A 296 -2.93 -6.68 -12.81
C ALA A 296 -4.33 -6.74 -13.44
N GLU A 297 -5.25 -7.44 -12.78
CA GLU A 297 -6.65 -7.54 -13.20
C GLU A 297 -7.35 -6.18 -13.14
N ASP A 298 -7.05 -5.40 -12.10
CA ASP A 298 -7.50 -4.02 -11.96
C ASP A 298 -6.30 -3.07 -11.99
N LYS A 299 -6.00 -2.55 -13.19
CA LYS A 299 -4.92 -1.59 -13.41
C LYS A 299 -5.10 -0.31 -12.60
N LYS A 300 -6.34 0.14 -12.35
CA LYS A 300 -6.63 1.34 -11.56
C LYS A 300 -6.33 1.11 -10.09
N LEU A 301 -6.76 -0.01 -9.53
CA LEU A 301 -6.44 -0.39 -8.16
C LEU A 301 -4.93 -0.55 -7.98
N PHE A 302 -4.23 -1.16 -8.95
CA PHE A 302 -2.77 -1.29 -8.92
C PHE A 302 -2.08 0.07 -8.79
N ARG A 303 -2.45 1.05 -9.62
CA ARG A 303 -1.90 2.41 -9.55
C ARG A 303 -2.23 3.08 -8.22
N LYS A 304 -3.48 2.96 -7.75
CA LYS A 304 -3.91 3.49 -6.45
C LYS A 304 -3.09 2.91 -5.29
N LEU A 305 -2.83 1.61 -5.30
CA LEU A 305 -2.02 0.95 -4.26
C LEU A 305 -0.56 1.38 -4.30
N LYS A 306 0.05 1.49 -5.49
CA LYS A 306 1.41 2.04 -5.65
C LYS A 306 1.52 3.48 -5.14
N LEU A 307 0.49 4.33 -5.33
CA LEU A 307 0.45 5.68 -4.74
C LEU A 307 0.22 5.68 -3.23
N SER A 308 -0.61 4.77 -2.73
CA SER A 308 -0.96 4.66 -1.30
C SER A 308 0.22 4.15 -0.47
N PHE A 309 0.99 3.21 -1.04
CA PHE A 309 2.09 2.50 -0.41
C PHE A 309 3.35 2.59 -1.27
N PRO A 310 3.94 3.79 -1.42
CA PRO A 310 5.05 4.00 -2.33
C PRO A 310 6.31 3.26 -1.87
N THR A 311 6.85 2.46 -2.77
CA THR A 311 8.16 1.80 -2.70
C THR A 311 9.22 2.61 -3.47
N LYS A 312 10.49 2.18 -3.43
CA LYS A 312 11.59 2.89 -4.12
C LYS A 312 11.35 2.97 -5.63
N GLU A 313 10.85 1.91 -6.23
CA GLU A 313 10.58 1.79 -7.67
C GLU A 313 9.27 2.47 -8.12
N THR A 314 8.43 2.93 -7.19
CA THR A 314 7.12 3.52 -7.52
C THR A 314 7.26 4.77 -8.40
N LYS A 315 8.26 5.63 -8.13
CA LYS A 315 8.53 6.81 -8.97
C LYS A 315 8.88 6.38 -10.41
N ALA A 316 9.69 5.34 -10.57
CA ALA A 316 10.07 4.81 -11.88
C ALA A 316 8.88 4.22 -12.64
N PHE A 317 8.02 3.46 -11.97
CA PHE A 317 6.78 2.95 -12.55
C PHE A 317 5.91 4.08 -13.15
N PHE A 318 5.65 5.16 -12.39
CA PHE A 318 4.84 6.27 -12.89
C PHE A 318 5.52 7.08 -14.00
N TYR A 319 6.85 7.18 -13.98
CA TYR A 319 7.60 7.81 -15.05
C TYR A 319 7.44 7.02 -16.37
N LEU A 320 7.52 5.70 -16.31
CA LEU A 320 7.30 4.82 -17.47
C LEU A 320 5.86 4.85 -17.95
N LEU A 321 4.89 4.86 -17.02
CA LEU A 321 3.48 5.06 -17.34
C LEU A 321 3.25 6.39 -18.07
N PHE A 322 3.88 7.48 -17.59
CA PHE A 322 3.81 8.79 -18.25
C PHE A 322 4.38 8.74 -19.67
N LEU A 323 5.57 8.16 -19.87
CA LEU A 323 6.16 8.02 -21.20
C LEU A 323 5.26 7.20 -22.12
N SER A 324 4.76 6.06 -21.64
CA SER A 324 3.85 5.20 -22.39
C SER A 324 2.56 5.91 -22.78
N GLN A 325 1.98 6.76 -21.93
CA GLN A 325 0.75 7.49 -22.27
C GLN A 325 0.94 8.47 -23.43
N ASN A 326 2.11 9.10 -23.50
CA ASN A 326 2.42 10.06 -24.55
C ASN A 326 2.91 9.40 -25.85
N ILE A 327 3.54 8.22 -25.77
CA ILE A 327 4.04 7.46 -26.93
C ILE A 327 2.98 6.47 -27.48
N GLY A 328 2.11 5.97 -26.62
CA GLY A 328 1.25 4.81 -26.83
C GLY A 328 1.85 3.53 -26.21
N GLU A 329 1.07 2.77 -25.42
CA GLU A 329 1.51 1.57 -24.69
C GLU A 329 2.19 0.54 -25.61
N GLU A 330 1.53 0.13 -26.69
CA GLU A 330 2.10 -0.85 -27.62
C GLU A 330 3.39 -0.36 -28.29
N ARG A 331 3.43 0.91 -28.72
CA ARG A 331 4.64 1.50 -29.33
C ARG A 331 5.78 1.56 -28.33
N PHE A 332 5.52 1.99 -27.09
CA PHE A 332 6.54 2.07 -26.05
C PHE A 332 7.15 0.70 -25.76
N ILE A 333 6.31 -0.34 -25.61
CA ILE A 333 6.77 -1.72 -25.38
C ILE A 333 7.62 -2.20 -26.57
N ASN A 334 7.17 -1.95 -27.80
CA ASN A 334 7.92 -2.34 -29.01
C ASN A 334 9.26 -1.60 -29.15
N LEU A 335 9.32 -0.31 -28.83
CA LEU A 335 10.56 0.45 -28.81
C LEU A 335 11.56 -0.11 -27.79
N PHE A 336 11.09 -0.43 -26.59
CA PHE A 336 11.93 -1.05 -25.57
C PHE A 336 12.38 -2.46 -25.99
N ARG A 337 11.50 -3.25 -26.60
CA ARG A 337 11.83 -4.56 -27.16
C ARG A 337 12.97 -4.47 -28.18
N ASN A 338 12.87 -3.56 -29.14
CA ASN A 338 13.89 -3.35 -30.16
C ASN A 338 15.21 -2.85 -29.56
N PHE A 339 15.14 -1.92 -28.60
CA PHE A 339 16.32 -1.44 -27.88
C PHE A 339 17.02 -2.58 -27.13
N TYR A 340 16.26 -3.43 -26.44
CA TYR A 340 16.80 -4.58 -25.73
C TYR A 340 17.51 -5.53 -26.71
N GLU A 341 16.86 -5.91 -27.81
CA GLU A 341 17.40 -6.88 -28.77
C GLU A 341 18.69 -6.41 -29.45
N ASN A 342 18.77 -5.11 -29.77
CA ASN A 342 19.94 -4.51 -30.40
C ASN A 342 21.13 -4.33 -29.44
N ASN A 343 20.92 -4.51 -28.13
CA ASN A 343 21.91 -4.17 -27.10
C ASN A 343 22.17 -5.31 -26.10
N ILE A 344 21.82 -6.56 -26.47
CA ILE A 344 22.09 -7.74 -25.63
C ILE A 344 23.60 -7.85 -25.33
N PHE A 345 23.91 -8.15 -24.07
CA PHE A 345 25.25 -8.23 -23.48
C PHE A 345 26.06 -6.93 -23.50
N SER A 346 25.39 -5.77 -23.52
CA SER A 346 26.04 -4.47 -23.43
C SER A 346 25.64 -3.69 -22.18
N PHE A 347 26.52 -2.80 -21.72
CA PHE A 347 26.20 -1.83 -20.68
C PHE A 347 25.44 -0.66 -21.33
N LYS A 348 24.21 -0.45 -20.88
CA LYS A 348 23.39 0.69 -21.27
C LYS A 348 22.88 1.44 -20.07
N THR A 349 22.64 2.72 -20.27
CA THR A 349 21.94 3.59 -19.35
C THR A 349 20.51 3.76 -19.82
N TRP A 350 19.66 4.28 -18.93
CA TRP A 350 18.30 4.63 -19.32
C TRP A 350 18.31 5.78 -20.33
N GLU A 351 19.27 6.69 -20.20
CA GLU A 351 19.49 7.84 -21.08
C GLU A 351 19.84 7.40 -22.52
N ASP A 352 20.55 6.28 -22.70
CA ASP A 352 20.82 5.69 -24.01
C ASP A 352 19.51 5.28 -24.71
N PHE A 353 18.57 4.69 -23.96
CA PHE A 353 17.26 4.33 -24.49
C PHE A 353 16.46 5.58 -24.86
N LEU A 354 16.37 6.58 -23.97
CA LEU A 354 15.66 7.83 -24.26
C LEU A 354 16.25 8.55 -25.48
N SER A 355 17.58 8.55 -25.62
CA SER A 355 18.28 9.13 -26.77
C SER A 355 17.98 8.37 -28.05
N SER A 356 17.88 7.04 -27.99
CA SER A 356 17.49 6.23 -29.15
C SER A 356 16.10 6.58 -29.65
N ILE A 357 15.12 6.78 -28.75
CA ILE A 357 13.76 7.20 -29.12
C ILE A 357 13.78 8.62 -29.71
N LYS A 358 14.47 9.58 -29.09
CA LYS A 358 14.55 10.96 -29.61
C LYS A 358 15.12 11.02 -31.02
N LYS A 359 16.05 10.11 -31.35
CA LYS A 359 16.66 10.01 -32.69
C LYS A 359 15.73 9.35 -33.70
N SER A 360 15.05 8.27 -33.33
CA SER A 360 14.19 7.52 -34.26
C SER A 360 12.78 8.10 -34.41
N HIS A 361 12.29 8.83 -33.40
CA HIS A 361 10.95 9.41 -33.33
C HIS A 361 10.98 10.86 -32.80
N PRO A 362 11.37 11.83 -33.64
CA PRO A 362 11.44 13.25 -33.25
C PRO A 362 10.12 13.83 -32.73
N GLU A 363 8.98 13.28 -33.12
CA GLU A 363 7.63 13.67 -32.67
C GLU A 363 7.45 13.54 -31.15
N PHE A 364 8.15 12.60 -30.51
CA PHE A 364 8.06 12.39 -29.07
C PHE A 364 9.08 13.19 -28.27
N LYS A 365 9.99 13.92 -28.93
CA LYS A 365 11.10 14.65 -28.28
C LYS A 365 10.63 15.56 -27.14
N ASN A 366 9.43 16.12 -27.26
CA ASN A 366 8.82 17.05 -26.30
C ASN A 366 8.33 16.38 -25.00
N PHE A 367 8.13 15.06 -24.99
CA PHE A 367 7.64 14.30 -23.83
C PHE A 367 8.74 13.47 -23.16
N ILE A 368 9.92 13.39 -23.78
CA ILE A 368 11.05 12.57 -23.31
C ILE A 368 12.04 13.45 -22.55
N PHE A 369 12.05 13.32 -21.23
CA PHE A 369 12.97 14.02 -20.33
C PHE A 369 13.64 13.04 -19.36
N PRO A 370 14.83 13.36 -18.82
CA PRO A 370 15.53 12.54 -17.83
C PRO A 370 14.69 12.13 -16.61
N TYR A 371 14.92 10.91 -16.09
CA TYR A 371 14.24 10.40 -14.89
C TYR A 371 14.48 11.25 -13.62
N SER A 372 15.65 11.86 -13.51
CA SER A 372 16.01 12.77 -12.41
C SER A 372 15.05 13.95 -12.29
N GLU A 373 14.52 14.42 -13.41
CA GLU A 373 13.63 15.59 -13.50
C GLU A 373 12.17 15.24 -13.21
N PHE A 374 11.80 13.96 -13.20
CA PHE A 374 10.45 13.53 -12.85
C PHE A 374 10.16 13.77 -11.36
N LYS A 375 9.31 14.74 -11.05
CA LYS A 375 8.98 15.13 -9.66
C LYS A 375 7.55 14.72 -9.31
N LYS A 376 7.34 14.49 -8.00
CA LYS A 376 6.01 14.18 -7.46
C LYS A 376 5.14 15.43 -7.47
N LEU A 377 3.94 15.32 -8.04
CA LEU A 377 3.01 16.42 -8.19
C LEU A 377 2.16 16.63 -6.93
N ASN A 378 1.87 17.89 -6.62
CA ASN A 378 0.84 18.25 -5.66
C ASN A 378 -0.26 19.03 -6.38
N LEU A 379 -1.30 18.31 -6.82
CA LEU A 379 -2.42 18.88 -7.55
C LEU A 379 -3.40 19.53 -6.59
N LYS A 380 -3.77 20.77 -6.90
CA LYS A 380 -4.82 21.52 -6.21
C LYS A 380 -5.73 22.16 -7.24
N THR A 381 -7.00 22.29 -6.87
CA THR A 381 -8.01 22.89 -7.74
C THR A 381 -8.90 23.80 -6.93
N GLU A 382 -9.23 24.94 -7.53
CA GLU A 382 -10.16 25.92 -7.00
C GLU A 382 -11.23 26.17 -8.05
N ILE A 383 -12.49 26.18 -7.64
CA ILE A 383 -13.61 26.53 -8.51
C ILE A 383 -13.80 28.03 -8.40
N LYS A 384 -13.68 28.74 -9.53
CA LYS A 384 -13.83 30.19 -9.61
C LYS A 384 -15.29 30.60 -9.66
N SER A 385 -16.04 29.97 -10.56
CA SER A 385 -17.46 30.21 -10.70
C SER A 385 -18.14 28.99 -11.32
N VAL A 386 -19.44 28.87 -11.08
CA VAL A 386 -20.29 27.97 -11.85
C VAL A 386 -21.52 28.74 -12.28
N LYS A 387 -21.78 28.78 -13.59
CA LYS A 387 -22.87 29.54 -14.19
C LYS A 387 -23.85 28.59 -14.85
N GLU A 388 -25.12 28.81 -14.61
CA GLU A 388 -26.20 28.08 -15.29
C GLU A 388 -26.46 28.70 -16.66
N GLU A 389 -26.49 27.85 -17.68
CA GLU A 389 -26.91 28.17 -19.05
C GLU A 389 -28.15 27.32 -19.38
N LYS A 390 -28.94 27.73 -20.38
CA LYS A 390 -30.29 27.19 -20.67
C LYS A 390 -30.49 25.68 -20.41
N ASN A 391 -29.52 24.83 -20.78
CA ASN A 391 -29.54 23.37 -20.57
C ASN A 391 -28.22 22.78 -20.03
N SER A 392 -27.28 23.60 -19.54
CA SER A 392 -25.97 23.13 -19.07
C SER A 392 -25.37 24.03 -18.00
N TYR A 393 -24.35 23.56 -17.30
CA TYR A 393 -23.61 24.34 -16.33
C TYR A 393 -22.19 24.54 -16.79
N LEU A 394 -21.75 25.80 -16.91
CA LEU A 394 -20.38 26.18 -17.21
C LEU A 394 -19.60 26.30 -15.90
N ILE A 395 -18.60 25.43 -15.71
CA ILE A 395 -17.71 25.44 -14.55
C ILE A 395 -16.39 26.10 -14.95
N GLU A 396 -16.05 27.20 -14.29
CA GLU A 396 -14.74 27.84 -14.34
C GLU A 396 -13.88 27.33 -13.19
N LEU A 397 -12.76 26.68 -13.50
CA LEU A 397 -11.85 26.12 -12.50
C LEU A 397 -10.39 26.47 -12.78
N THR A 398 -9.60 26.61 -11.72
CA THR A 398 -8.15 26.78 -11.79
C THR A 398 -7.46 25.55 -11.26
N LEU A 399 -6.60 24.92 -12.07
CA LEU A 399 -5.67 23.88 -11.63
C LEU A 399 -4.33 24.51 -11.24
N LYS A 400 -3.74 24.05 -10.13
CA LYS A 400 -2.40 24.44 -9.64
C LYS A 400 -1.57 23.20 -9.32
N VAL A 401 -0.28 23.23 -9.62
CA VAL A 401 0.70 22.18 -9.31
C VAL A 401 1.96 22.80 -8.70
N ASN A 402 2.41 22.25 -7.55
CA ASN A 402 3.71 22.57 -6.94
C ASN A 402 4.57 21.28 -6.85
N PRO A 403 5.91 21.29 -7.07
CA PRO A 403 6.86 22.42 -7.24
C PRO A 403 6.88 23.01 -8.67
N PRO A 404 7.66 24.10 -8.96
CA PRO A 404 7.53 24.86 -10.20
C PRO A 404 7.77 24.02 -11.45
N PHE A 405 6.95 24.31 -12.46
CA PHE A 405 6.84 23.68 -13.77
C PHE A 405 7.93 24.15 -14.75
N GLU A 406 8.92 24.89 -14.25
CA GLU A 406 9.97 25.50 -15.06
C GLU A 406 10.88 24.42 -15.64
N ASN A 407 10.62 24.06 -16.92
CA ASN A 407 11.52 23.45 -17.91
C ASN A 407 11.34 21.97 -18.28
N PHE A 408 10.42 21.19 -17.70
CA PHE A 408 10.52 19.71 -17.82
C PHE A 408 9.43 19.00 -18.64
N ILE A 409 8.20 19.52 -18.68
CA ILE A 409 7.07 18.84 -19.34
C ILE A 409 6.24 19.88 -20.11
N LYS A 410 6.00 19.67 -21.42
CA LYS A 410 5.15 20.61 -22.20
C LYS A 410 3.67 20.57 -21.80
N SER A 411 3.14 19.40 -21.45
CA SER A 411 1.77 19.27 -20.98
C SER A 411 1.58 18.02 -20.11
N ILE A 412 0.79 18.14 -19.03
CA ILE A 412 0.38 17.02 -18.17
C ILE A 412 -1.09 16.70 -18.44
N PRO A 413 -1.44 15.46 -18.84
CA PRO A 413 -2.83 15.03 -18.99
C PRO A 413 -3.45 14.76 -17.60
N VAL A 414 -4.43 15.58 -17.21
CA VAL A 414 -5.19 15.43 -15.96
C VAL A 414 -6.59 14.93 -16.29
N HIS A 415 -6.89 13.68 -15.94
CA HIS A 415 -8.25 13.15 -16.04
C HIS A 415 -9.15 13.82 -14.99
N LEU A 416 -10.36 14.19 -15.38
CA LEU A 416 -11.36 14.80 -14.52
C LEU A 416 -12.69 14.05 -14.70
N LYS A 417 -13.38 13.74 -13.60
CA LYS A 417 -14.78 13.28 -13.62
C LYS A 417 -15.65 14.27 -12.87
N VAL A 418 -16.80 14.62 -13.44
CA VAL A 418 -17.80 15.49 -12.80
C VAL A 418 -19.05 14.67 -12.56
N LYS A 419 -19.46 14.57 -11.29
CA LYS A 419 -20.74 14.00 -10.88
C LYS A 419 -21.80 15.11 -10.91
N THR A 420 -22.86 14.88 -11.64
CA THR A 420 -24.05 15.73 -11.71
C THR A 420 -25.28 14.92 -11.29
N GLU A 421 -26.42 15.60 -11.11
CA GLU A 421 -27.72 14.95 -10.84
C GLU A 421 -28.11 13.92 -11.93
N ASN A 422 -27.62 14.11 -13.15
CA ASN A 422 -27.92 13.28 -14.32
C ASN A 422 -26.89 12.16 -14.55
N GLY A 423 -25.83 12.06 -13.75
CA GLY A 423 -24.80 11.03 -13.88
C GLY A 423 -23.37 11.56 -13.84
N ILE A 424 -22.43 10.86 -14.50
CA ILE A 424 -20.99 11.18 -14.47
C ILE A 424 -20.50 11.53 -15.88
N GLN A 425 -19.81 12.67 -16.01
CA GLN A 425 -19.13 13.10 -17.24
C GLN A 425 -17.61 13.11 -17.04
N SER A 426 -16.84 12.69 -18.05
CA SER A 426 -15.37 12.59 -17.99
C SER A 426 -14.69 13.55 -18.96
N PHE A 427 -13.61 14.18 -18.52
CA PHE A 427 -12.81 15.14 -19.29
C PHE A 427 -11.32 14.83 -19.16
N LEU A 428 -10.54 15.27 -20.14
CA LEU A 428 -9.07 15.22 -20.11
C LEU A 428 -8.53 16.64 -20.26
N LEU A 429 -8.00 17.21 -19.17
CA LEU A 429 -7.44 18.55 -19.15
C LEU A 429 -5.94 18.48 -19.43
N LYS A 430 -5.43 19.29 -20.36
CA LYS A 430 -3.99 19.39 -20.65
C LYS A 430 -3.43 20.60 -19.90
N LEU A 431 -2.65 20.33 -18.86
CA LEU A 431 -2.02 21.37 -18.05
C LEU A 431 -0.64 21.71 -18.61
N GLU A 432 -0.50 22.92 -19.14
CA GLU A 432 0.74 23.42 -19.79
C GLU A 432 1.52 24.38 -18.89
N ASN A 433 0.83 24.97 -17.91
CA ASN A 433 1.41 25.92 -16.96
C ASN A 433 1.22 25.44 -15.51
N ALA A 434 2.09 25.90 -14.60
CA ALA A 434 2.00 25.57 -13.17
C ALA A 434 0.62 25.92 -12.55
N LYS A 435 -0.02 26.97 -13.11
CA LYS A 435 -1.37 27.41 -12.78
C LYS A 435 -2.09 27.71 -14.10
N GLN A 436 -3.25 27.11 -14.33
CA GLN A 436 -4.02 27.29 -15.55
C GLN A 436 -5.51 27.22 -15.28
N ASP A 437 -6.28 28.05 -15.99
CA ASP A 437 -7.73 28.09 -15.93
C ASP A 437 -8.34 27.22 -17.03
N PHE A 438 -9.44 26.56 -16.70
CA PHE A 438 -10.22 25.72 -17.60
C PHE A 438 -11.71 26.06 -17.51
N HIS A 439 -12.39 25.91 -18.64
CA HIS A 439 -13.83 26.04 -18.76
C HIS A 439 -14.37 24.69 -19.23
N ILE A 440 -15.29 24.11 -18.46
CA ILE A 440 -15.95 22.86 -18.82
C ILE A 440 -17.47 23.05 -18.76
N SER A 441 -18.18 22.51 -19.75
CA SER A 441 -19.63 22.49 -19.77
C SER A 441 -20.12 21.08 -19.40
N VAL A 442 -21.09 21.00 -18.48
CA VAL A 442 -21.69 19.74 -18.04
C VAL A 442 -23.21 19.79 -18.08
N LYS A 443 -23.82 18.66 -18.44
CA LYS A 443 -25.28 18.47 -18.35
C LYS A 443 -25.73 18.14 -16.92
N GLY A 444 -26.74 18.85 -16.43
CA GLY A 444 -27.29 18.69 -15.08
C GLY A 444 -26.44 19.37 -14.01
N LYS A 445 -27.07 19.69 -12.88
CA LYS A 445 -26.46 20.42 -11.78
C LYS A 445 -25.24 19.67 -11.24
N PRO A 446 -24.03 20.27 -11.27
CA PRO A 446 -22.82 19.59 -10.83
C PRO A 446 -22.70 19.60 -9.30
N GLU A 447 -22.35 18.43 -8.73
CA GLU A 447 -22.26 18.20 -7.29
C GLU A 447 -20.80 18.19 -6.82
N VAL A 448 -19.97 17.37 -7.48
CA VAL A 448 -18.58 17.10 -7.08
C VAL A 448 -17.74 16.80 -8.32
N LEU A 449 -16.51 17.31 -8.35
CA LEU A 449 -15.49 16.93 -9.32
C LEU A 449 -14.46 16.00 -8.67
N TYR A 450 -13.90 15.09 -9.45
CA TYR A 450 -12.84 14.18 -9.05
C TYR A 450 -11.64 14.35 -9.99
N LEU A 451 -10.50 14.76 -9.46
CA LEU A 451 -9.27 14.93 -10.23
C LEU A 451 -8.43 13.67 -10.17
N ASP A 452 -7.87 13.31 -11.32
CA ASP A 452 -7.11 12.08 -11.54
C ASP A 452 -7.76 10.84 -10.89
N PRO A 453 -9.04 10.56 -11.19
CA PRO A 453 -9.77 9.41 -10.63
C PRO A 453 -9.22 8.07 -11.16
N GLU A 454 -8.44 8.12 -12.23
CA GLU A 454 -7.78 6.95 -12.82
C GLU A 454 -6.36 6.74 -12.27
N TYR A 455 -5.87 7.60 -11.37
CA TYR A 455 -4.55 7.50 -10.73
C TYR A 455 -3.41 7.39 -11.74
N MET A 456 -3.46 8.19 -12.80
CA MET A 456 -2.46 8.18 -13.88
C MET A 456 -1.22 9.00 -13.53
N LEU A 457 -1.27 9.83 -12.49
CA LEU A 457 -0.22 10.80 -12.18
C LEU A 457 0.62 10.39 -10.95
N TRP A 458 1.92 10.65 -11.01
CA TRP A 458 2.80 10.58 -9.83
C TRP A 458 2.53 11.76 -8.89
N ARG A 459 1.49 11.63 -8.05
CA ARG A 459 1.03 12.71 -7.17
C ARG A 459 0.85 12.28 -5.73
N ASN A 460 0.63 13.25 -4.83
CA ASN A 460 0.13 12.93 -3.50
C ASN A 460 -1.37 12.58 -3.56
N LEU A 461 -1.76 11.53 -2.84
CA LEU A 461 -3.16 11.20 -2.62
C LEU A 461 -3.76 12.16 -1.58
N ASP A 462 -4.98 12.60 -1.84
CA ASP A 462 -5.82 13.23 -0.84
C ASP A 462 -6.26 12.19 0.20
N PHE A 463 -6.47 12.62 1.45
CA PHE A 463 -6.86 11.70 2.52
C PHE A 463 -8.15 10.94 2.20
N ASN A 464 -9.08 11.53 1.46
CA ASN A 464 -10.34 10.88 1.09
C ASN A 464 -10.12 9.70 0.12
N GLU A 465 -8.99 9.67 -0.59
CA GLU A 465 -8.64 8.63 -1.54
C GLU A 465 -7.93 7.43 -0.89
N ILE A 466 -7.28 7.63 0.26
CA ILE A 466 -6.44 6.61 0.88
C ILE A 466 -7.33 5.48 1.44
N PRO A 467 -7.21 4.24 0.92
CA PRO A 467 -8.01 3.13 1.41
C PRO A 467 -7.60 2.74 2.83
N ASN A 468 -8.59 2.52 3.69
CA ASN A 468 -8.40 1.82 4.95
C ASN A 468 -8.44 0.31 4.68
N CYS A 469 -7.29 -0.34 4.71
CA CYS A 469 -7.18 -1.77 4.42
C CYS A 469 -6.03 -2.41 5.22
N ILE A 470 -6.10 -3.73 5.35
CA ILE A 470 -5.10 -4.57 6.02
C ILE A 470 -3.72 -4.45 5.34
N ALA A 471 -3.65 -4.34 4.01
CA ALA A 471 -2.41 -4.16 3.26
C ALA A 471 -1.51 -3.06 3.85
N ARG A 472 -2.11 -1.99 4.40
CA ARG A 472 -1.41 -0.86 5.02
C ARG A 472 -0.37 -1.24 6.06
N ILE A 473 -0.61 -2.28 6.86
CA ILE A 473 0.34 -2.67 7.91
C ILE A 473 1.57 -3.39 7.35
N PHE A 474 1.48 -3.96 6.15
CA PHE A 474 2.59 -4.68 5.51
C PHE A 474 3.61 -3.76 4.83
N HIS A 475 3.21 -2.54 4.46
CA HIS A 475 4.04 -1.64 3.63
C HIS A 475 4.84 -0.59 4.39
N SER A 476 4.68 -0.48 5.72
CA SER A 476 5.43 0.50 6.51
C SER A 476 5.76 -0.08 7.88
N PRO A 477 6.97 0.16 8.40
CA PRO A 477 7.38 -0.33 9.71
C PRO A 477 6.57 0.34 10.82
N GLY A 478 6.55 -0.29 11.98
CA GLY A 478 5.74 0.17 13.11
C GLY A 478 6.11 -0.48 14.42
N THR A 479 5.18 -0.43 15.37
CA THR A 479 5.33 -1.06 16.68
C THR A 479 4.28 -2.16 16.85
N LEU A 480 4.73 -3.35 17.24
CA LEU A 480 3.89 -4.45 17.71
C LEU A 480 3.74 -4.35 19.22
N ILE A 481 2.52 -4.49 19.72
CA ILE A 481 2.21 -4.42 21.14
C ILE A 481 1.54 -5.72 21.55
N VAL A 482 2.17 -6.45 22.47
CA VAL A 482 1.69 -7.75 22.96
C VAL A 482 2.03 -7.92 24.43
N SER A 483 1.16 -8.55 25.20
CA SER A 483 1.51 -8.91 26.58
C SER A 483 2.52 -10.07 26.59
N LYS A 484 3.32 -10.17 27.66
CA LYS A 484 4.24 -11.31 27.84
C LYS A 484 3.50 -12.65 27.83
N PHE A 485 2.28 -12.69 28.37
CA PHE A 485 1.43 -13.89 28.42
C PHE A 485 0.99 -14.35 27.03
N ASN A 486 0.62 -13.43 26.15
CA ASN A 486 0.11 -13.76 24.82
C ASN A 486 1.21 -13.93 23.76
N PHE A 487 2.46 -13.57 24.08
CA PHE A 487 3.60 -13.65 23.16
C PHE A 487 3.74 -15.02 22.46
N PRO A 488 3.58 -16.19 23.13
CA PRO A 488 3.74 -17.49 22.49
C PRO A 488 2.80 -17.69 21.31
N ILE A 489 1.52 -17.29 21.43
CA ILE A 489 0.50 -17.43 20.37
C ILE A 489 0.95 -16.70 19.09
N TYR A 490 1.56 -15.52 19.24
CA TYR A 490 1.88 -14.64 18.11
C TYR A 490 3.32 -14.76 17.61
N ARG A 491 4.12 -15.71 18.09
CA ARG A 491 5.56 -15.78 17.79
C ARG A 491 5.86 -15.76 16.28
N LYS A 492 5.14 -16.54 15.48
CA LYS A 492 5.31 -16.59 14.01
C LYS A 492 5.01 -15.24 13.36
N PHE A 493 3.90 -14.61 13.75
CA PHE A 493 3.49 -13.30 13.26
C PHE A 493 4.50 -12.20 13.64
N ILE A 494 4.94 -12.18 14.90
CA ILE A 494 5.93 -11.22 15.40
C ILE A 494 7.24 -11.35 14.63
N ASN A 495 7.74 -12.56 14.40
CA ASN A 495 8.98 -12.79 13.66
C ASN A 495 8.90 -12.26 12.21
N TYR A 496 7.76 -12.46 11.54
CA TYR A 496 7.54 -11.93 10.19
C TYR A 496 7.65 -10.40 10.16
N PHE A 497 6.94 -9.71 11.05
CA PHE A 497 6.93 -8.24 11.09
C PHE A 497 8.26 -7.65 11.58
N ARG A 498 9.00 -8.33 12.46
CA ARG A 498 10.38 -7.94 12.84
C ARG A 498 11.32 -7.92 11.64
N ASN A 499 11.20 -8.87 10.72
CA ASN A 499 12.00 -8.90 9.49
C ASN A 499 11.71 -7.71 8.56
N ILE A 500 10.50 -7.14 8.64
CA ILE A 500 10.07 -5.94 7.87
C ILE A 500 10.41 -4.64 8.64
N GLY A 501 11.01 -4.74 9.83
CA GLY A 501 11.48 -3.60 10.62
C GLY A 501 10.51 -3.11 11.69
N TYR A 502 9.56 -3.94 12.14
CA TYR A 502 8.73 -3.60 13.31
C TYR A 502 9.49 -3.78 14.63
N GLU A 503 9.25 -2.84 15.54
CA GLU A 503 9.73 -2.87 16.92
C GLU A 503 8.70 -3.59 17.82
N LEU A 504 9.15 -4.38 18.78
CA LEU A 504 8.29 -5.11 19.72
C LEU A 504 8.21 -4.37 21.06
N SER A 505 7.01 -4.15 21.57
CA SER A 505 6.75 -3.58 22.90
C SER A 505 5.85 -4.49 23.74
N PHE A 506 6.17 -4.60 25.04
CA PHE A 506 5.42 -5.40 26.01
C PHE A 506 4.55 -4.56 26.98
N THR A 507 4.40 -3.26 26.73
CA THR A 507 3.69 -2.33 27.65
C THR A 507 2.17 -2.54 27.70
N SER A 508 1.60 -2.52 28.91
CA SER A 508 0.15 -2.38 29.13
C SER A 508 -0.27 -0.94 28.84
N LEU A 509 -1.11 -0.73 27.83
CA LEU A 509 -1.50 0.63 27.43
C LEU A 509 -2.68 1.15 28.26
N ASN A 510 -2.42 2.19 29.06
CA ASN A 510 -3.45 3.13 29.49
C ASN A 510 -3.82 4.00 28.28
N VAL A 511 -5.06 3.94 27.78
CA VAL A 511 -5.50 4.80 26.66
C VAL A 511 -6.07 6.11 27.22
N PRO A 512 -5.53 7.26 26.79
CA PRO A 512 -6.36 8.14 25.94
C PRO A 512 -5.69 8.65 24.66
N ASN A 513 -4.40 8.40 24.42
CA ASN A 513 -3.73 8.90 23.21
C ASN A 513 -3.22 7.73 22.38
N LEU A 514 -3.99 7.30 21.37
CA LEU A 514 -3.42 6.65 20.20
C LEU A 514 -2.32 7.59 19.68
N SER A 515 -1.07 7.27 20.03
CA SER A 515 -0.03 8.27 20.29
C SER A 515 0.42 9.06 19.07
N ASN A 516 1.05 10.21 19.33
CA ASN A 516 1.80 11.12 18.43
C ASN A 516 2.89 10.46 17.55
N LYS A 517 2.94 9.13 17.45
CA LYS A 517 3.91 8.41 16.62
C LYS A 517 3.42 8.35 15.17
N SER A 518 4.19 8.94 14.28
CA SER A 518 4.01 8.85 12.82
C SER A 518 4.46 7.48 12.28
N ARG A 519 3.89 6.38 12.80
CA ARG A 519 4.19 5.00 12.37
C ARG A 519 2.96 4.09 12.54
N ASN A 520 3.03 2.88 11.95
CA ASN A 520 2.01 1.84 12.14
C ASN A 520 2.04 1.31 13.58
N ILE A 521 0.88 0.92 14.11
CA ILE A 521 0.76 0.29 15.43
C ILE A 521 -0.14 -0.94 15.31
N ILE A 522 0.31 -2.09 15.81
CA ILE A 522 -0.45 -3.33 15.80
C ILE A 522 -0.59 -3.84 17.23
N TYR A 523 -1.82 -3.93 17.70
CA TYR A 523 -2.19 -4.48 18.99
C TYR A 523 -2.53 -5.95 18.84
N LEU A 524 -1.87 -6.79 19.64
CA LEU A 524 -2.06 -8.24 19.65
C LEU A 524 -2.81 -8.65 20.91
N HIS A 525 -3.93 -9.34 20.73
CA HIS A 525 -4.80 -9.92 21.75
C HIS A 525 -5.57 -8.93 22.63
N THR A 526 -4.94 -7.84 23.09
CA THR A 526 -5.59 -6.85 23.97
C THR A 526 -6.10 -5.66 23.17
N SER A 527 -7.41 -5.44 23.22
CA SER A 527 -8.05 -4.30 22.55
C SER A 527 -7.67 -2.98 23.22
N PRO A 528 -7.13 -1.99 22.49
CA PRO A 528 -6.85 -0.67 23.07
C PRO A 528 -8.13 0.15 23.27
N ILE A 529 -9.12 -0.07 22.41
CA ILE A 529 -10.34 0.75 22.35
C ILE A 529 -11.51 -0.21 22.14
N PRO A 530 -12.17 -0.68 23.21
CA PRO A 530 -13.18 -1.74 23.13
C PRO A 530 -14.34 -1.43 22.19
N TRP A 531 -14.78 -0.17 22.10
CA TRP A 531 -15.86 0.25 21.19
C TRP A 531 -15.46 0.33 19.71
N GLN A 532 -14.15 0.37 19.43
CA GLN A 532 -13.61 0.37 18.07
C GLN A 532 -13.14 -1.02 17.65
N PHE A 533 -12.63 -1.80 18.61
CA PHE A 533 -11.98 -3.09 18.42
C PHE A 533 -12.60 -4.11 19.38
N ALA A 534 -13.82 -4.55 19.06
CA ALA A 534 -14.51 -5.56 19.84
C ALA A 534 -13.91 -6.95 19.53
N SER A 535 -13.35 -7.61 20.54
CA SER A 535 -12.84 -8.98 20.41
C SER A 535 -14.00 -9.97 20.33
N PRO A 536 -13.98 -10.94 19.39
CA PRO A 536 -14.87 -12.09 19.45
C PRO A 536 -14.47 -13.03 20.58
N GLU A 537 -15.38 -13.95 20.95
CA GLU A 537 -15.08 -14.97 21.96
C GLU A 537 -14.08 -16.04 21.46
N LYS A 538 -14.12 -16.38 20.16
CA LYS A 538 -13.29 -17.43 19.54
C LYS A 538 -12.81 -17.00 18.15
N GLY A 539 -11.86 -17.74 17.59
CA GLY A 539 -11.39 -17.56 16.21
C GLY A 539 -10.34 -16.46 16.04
N PHE A 540 -10.24 -15.95 14.81
CA PHE A 540 -9.30 -14.93 14.36
C PHE A 540 -10.03 -13.67 13.92
N TYR A 541 -9.62 -12.52 14.45
CA TYR A 541 -10.18 -11.23 14.10
C TYR A 541 -9.07 -10.22 13.84
N LEU A 542 -9.20 -9.47 12.75
CA LEU A 542 -8.27 -8.40 12.40
C LEU A 542 -9.06 -7.19 11.91
N LYS A 543 -8.82 -6.03 12.51
CA LYS A 543 -9.37 -4.75 12.08
C LYS A 543 -8.27 -3.71 11.99
N VAL A 544 -8.33 -2.90 10.94
CA VAL A 544 -7.43 -1.77 10.71
C VAL A 544 -8.24 -0.49 10.60
N ILE A 545 -7.72 0.57 11.21
CA ILE A 545 -8.22 1.94 11.07
C ILE A 545 -7.06 2.88 10.72
N PRO A 546 -7.33 4.04 10.08
CA PRO A 546 -6.29 5.05 9.91
C PRO A 546 -5.84 5.59 11.26
N ASN A 547 -4.56 5.95 11.38
CA ASN A 547 -4.05 6.61 12.57
C ASN A 547 -4.57 8.08 12.60
N PRO A 548 -5.32 8.52 13.63
CA PRO A 548 -5.86 9.88 13.69
C PRO A 548 -4.81 10.99 13.69
N SER A 549 -3.61 10.74 14.23
CA SER A 549 -2.52 11.72 14.25
C SER A 549 -1.78 11.82 12.91
N ASN A 550 -1.68 10.72 12.17
CA ASN A 550 -1.09 10.70 10.84
C ASN A 550 -1.75 9.63 9.96
N PRO A 551 -2.75 10.01 9.14
CA PRO A 551 -3.58 9.05 8.42
C PRO A 551 -2.88 8.24 7.32
N LYS A 552 -1.60 8.51 7.04
CA LYS A 552 -0.75 7.66 6.20
C LYS A 552 -0.49 6.30 6.85
N TYR A 553 -0.47 6.25 8.18
CA TYR A 553 -0.24 5.03 8.95
C TYR A 553 -1.57 4.42 9.44
N GLY A 554 -1.50 3.17 9.87
CA GLY A 554 -2.63 2.39 10.35
C GLY A 554 -2.47 1.99 11.82
N ILE A 555 -3.61 1.80 12.46
CA ILE A 555 -3.72 1.15 13.76
C ILE A 555 -4.49 -0.13 13.53
N ALA A 556 -3.86 -1.26 13.82
CA ALA A 556 -4.46 -2.57 13.70
C ALA A 556 -4.67 -3.21 15.06
N TYR A 557 -5.74 -3.98 15.16
CA TYR A 557 -6.00 -4.87 16.26
C TYR A 557 -6.18 -6.28 15.71
N LEU A 558 -5.37 -7.20 16.20
CA LEU A 558 -5.39 -8.60 15.83
C LEU A 558 -5.65 -9.44 17.09
N TYR A 559 -6.74 -10.20 17.05
CA TYR A 559 -7.10 -11.18 18.06
C TYR A 559 -7.06 -12.58 17.46
N ALA A 560 -6.53 -13.52 18.22
CA ALA A 560 -6.52 -14.93 17.89
C ALA A 560 -6.73 -15.71 19.19
N PHE A 561 -7.70 -16.61 19.20
CA PHE A 561 -8.01 -17.45 20.36
C PHE A 561 -6.93 -18.51 20.59
N SER A 562 -6.32 -19.04 19.52
CA SER A 562 -5.27 -20.06 19.57
C SER A 562 -4.21 -19.85 18.48
N GLU A 563 -3.08 -20.55 18.57
CA GLU A 563 -2.05 -20.54 17.51
C GLU A 563 -2.61 -21.10 16.19
N LYS A 564 -3.48 -22.11 16.24
CA LYS A 564 -4.15 -22.68 15.06
C LYS A 564 -5.06 -21.67 14.36
N ASP A 565 -5.81 -20.87 15.13
CA ASP A 565 -6.64 -19.81 14.57
C ASP A 565 -5.79 -18.69 13.96
N LEU A 566 -4.65 -18.37 14.57
CA LEU A 566 -3.69 -17.43 13.99
C LEU A 566 -3.22 -17.93 12.63
N GLU A 567 -2.74 -19.16 12.53
CA GLU A 567 -2.26 -19.75 11.27
C GLU A 567 -3.32 -19.69 10.16
N ALA A 568 -4.53 -20.15 10.46
CA ALA A 568 -5.65 -20.10 9.52
C ALA A 568 -5.96 -18.65 9.07
N GLY A 569 -5.85 -17.68 9.98
CA GLY A 569 -5.98 -16.27 9.68
C GLY A 569 -4.89 -15.78 8.71
N LEU A 570 -3.62 -16.08 9.01
CA LEU A 570 -2.46 -15.66 8.21
C LEU A 570 -2.47 -16.22 6.79
N GLU A 571 -2.91 -17.46 6.61
CA GLU A 571 -3.06 -18.08 5.28
C GLU A 571 -4.02 -17.30 4.38
N ASN A 572 -5.08 -16.72 4.95
CA ASN A 572 -6.09 -15.96 4.23
C ASN A 572 -5.72 -14.47 4.04
N LEU A 573 -4.70 -13.94 4.74
CA LEU A 573 -4.40 -12.51 4.69
C LEU A 573 -4.05 -11.99 3.30
N LYS A 574 -3.43 -12.81 2.45
CA LYS A 574 -3.07 -12.41 1.07
C LYS A 574 -4.28 -12.12 0.19
N SER A 575 -5.38 -12.86 0.36
CA SER A 575 -6.61 -12.64 -0.42
C SER A 575 -7.54 -11.61 0.23
N LEU A 576 -7.31 -11.29 1.50
CA LEU A 576 -8.14 -10.40 2.29
C LEU A 576 -7.47 -9.06 2.67
N ASP A 577 -6.29 -8.78 2.12
CA ASP A 577 -5.50 -7.58 2.42
C ASP A 577 -6.21 -6.26 2.06
N MET A 578 -7.12 -6.29 1.08
CA MET A 578 -7.94 -5.14 0.67
C MET A 578 -9.13 -4.83 1.59
N TYR A 579 -9.41 -5.70 2.57
CA TYR A 579 -10.46 -5.47 3.57
C TYR A 579 -9.93 -4.64 4.74
N SER A 580 -10.81 -3.89 5.39
CA SER A 580 -10.50 -3.13 6.61
C SER A 580 -10.72 -3.95 7.88
N GLU A 581 -11.53 -5.00 7.80
CA GLU A 581 -11.92 -5.83 8.93
C GLU A 581 -12.31 -7.24 8.46
N ILE A 582 -11.83 -8.25 9.17
CA ILE A 582 -12.10 -9.67 8.90
C ILE A 582 -12.31 -10.44 10.20
N TYR A 583 -13.24 -11.38 10.16
CA TYR A 583 -13.49 -12.34 11.22
C TYR A 583 -13.59 -13.75 10.63
N ILE A 584 -12.75 -14.66 11.13
CA ILE A 584 -12.63 -16.04 10.69
C ILE A 584 -12.84 -16.94 11.91
N GLN A 585 -13.72 -17.91 11.77
CA GLN A 585 -13.99 -18.89 12.83
C GLN A 585 -14.07 -20.27 12.20
N SER A 586 -13.38 -21.25 12.79
CA SER A 586 -13.36 -22.63 12.28
C SER A 586 -12.99 -22.70 10.79
N GLN A 587 -11.96 -21.95 10.38
CA GLN A 587 -11.48 -21.82 8.99
C GLN A 587 -12.48 -21.24 7.97
N LYS A 588 -13.64 -20.75 8.41
CA LYS A 588 -14.63 -20.08 7.55
C LYS A 588 -14.61 -18.57 7.80
N ILE A 589 -14.67 -17.79 6.73
CA ILE A 589 -14.82 -16.33 6.81
C ILE A 589 -16.28 -16.05 7.23
N ILE A 590 -16.46 -15.60 8.47
CA ILE A 590 -17.78 -15.24 9.02
C ILE A 590 -18.19 -13.85 8.55
N PHE A 591 -17.24 -12.91 8.55
CA PHE A 591 -17.48 -11.52 8.15
C PHE A 591 -16.22 -10.89 7.55
N LYS A 592 -16.43 -10.00 6.58
CA LYS A 592 -15.39 -9.15 6.00
C LYS A 592 -15.97 -7.80 5.60
N ARG A 593 -15.22 -6.72 5.82
CA ARG A 593 -15.62 -5.34 5.51
C ARG A 593 -14.61 -4.66 4.62
N LYS A 594 -15.10 -3.97 3.59
CA LYS A 594 -14.27 -3.18 2.68
C LYS A 594 -14.53 -1.70 2.96
N ASP A 595 -13.48 -0.90 2.91
CA ASP A 595 -13.61 0.56 2.90
C ASP A 595 -13.92 1.06 1.49
N HIS A 596 -14.61 2.19 1.40
CA HIS A 596 -15.01 2.81 0.13
C HIS A 596 -14.48 4.25 0.07
N PRO A 597 -13.15 4.43 -0.07
CA PRO A 597 -12.56 5.75 -0.26
C PRO A 597 -12.98 6.36 -1.60
N CYS A 598 -12.88 7.69 -1.71
CA CYS A 598 -13.10 8.40 -2.97
C CYS A 598 -12.13 7.92 -4.07
N GLU A 599 -12.56 8.13 -5.31
CA GLU A 599 -11.75 7.89 -6.50
C GLU A 599 -11.32 9.20 -7.13
N GLY A 600 -10.06 9.59 -6.97
CA GLY A 600 -9.59 10.92 -7.36
C GLY A 600 -9.79 11.96 -6.25
N ILE A 601 -9.10 13.09 -6.38
CA ILE A 601 -9.18 14.18 -5.40
C ILE A 601 -10.57 14.83 -5.52
N PRO A 602 -11.42 14.76 -4.48
CA PRO A 602 -12.74 15.36 -4.55
C PRO A 602 -12.65 16.89 -4.41
N VAL A 603 -13.30 17.60 -5.31
CA VAL A 603 -13.51 19.05 -5.27
C VAL A 603 -15.01 19.30 -5.19
N PHE A 604 -15.47 19.70 -4.02
CA PHE A 604 -16.89 19.94 -3.76
C PHE A 604 -17.29 21.29 -4.36
N ILE A 605 -18.37 21.31 -5.14
CA ILE A 605 -18.96 22.55 -5.65
C ILE A 605 -19.85 23.10 -4.55
N ASN A 606 -19.58 24.34 -4.13
CA ASN A 606 -20.55 25.04 -3.29
C ASN A 606 -21.83 25.24 -4.10
N PRO A 607 -23.00 24.87 -3.58
CA PRO A 607 -24.25 24.98 -4.32
C PRO A 607 -24.46 26.44 -4.78
N PHE A 608 -24.87 26.56 -6.04
CA PHE A 608 -25.30 27.79 -6.70
C PHE A 608 -26.21 28.59 -5.76
N SER A 609 -25.76 29.78 -5.37
CA SER A 609 -26.50 30.87 -4.71
C SER A 609 -27.88 30.55 -4.09
N THR A 610 -27.91 30.42 -2.75
CA THR A 610 -28.86 30.92 -1.72
C THR A 610 -28.86 30.00 -0.48
N GLU A 611 -28.46 28.74 -0.65
CA GLU A 611 -28.37 27.76 0.43
C GLU A 611 -26.92 27.61 0.91
N LYS A 612 -26.50 28.46 1.86
CA LYS A 612 -25.23 28.27 2.56
C LYS A 612 -25.36 27.08 3.50
N CYS A 613 -24.93 25.90 3.07
CA CYS A 613 -24.46 24.90 4.01
C CYS A 613 -23.02 25.23 4.38
N ALA A 614 -22.79 25.61 5.63
CA ALA A 614 -21.52 25.73 6.37
C ALA A 614 -20.24 25.72 5.51
N LYS A 615 -19.42 26.76 5.65
CA LYS A 615 -18.01 26.75 5.18
C LYS A 615 -17.19 25.73 5.98
N ILE A 616 -17.32 24.45 5.67
CA ILE A 616 -16.52 23.40 6.28
C ILE A 616 -15.26 23.24 5.44
N ASN A 617 -14.15 23.76 5.94
CA ASN A 617 -12.84 23.67 5.29
C ASN A 617 -12.21 22.26 5.39
N ILE A 618 -12.94 21.25 5.89
CA ILE A 618 -12.45 19.89 6.19
C ILE A 618 -13.46 18.87 5.67
N SER A 619 -13.02 17.79 5.03
CA SER A 619 -13.95 16.73 4.59
C SER A 619 -14.61 16.00 5.76
N LEU A 620 -15.85 15.55 5.57
CA LEU A 620 -16.60 14.75 6.56
C LEU A 620 -15.83 13.52 7.04
N ARG A 621 -15.12 12.85 6.13
CA ARG A 621 -14.29 11.68 6.45
C ARG A 621 -13.14 12.03 7.41
N LYS A 622 -12.49 13.19 7.23
CA LYS A 622 -11.41 13.64 8.13
C LYS A 622 -11.96 14.05 9.50
N LEU A 623 -13.13 14.67 9.54
CA LEU A 623 -13.83 14.94 10.80
C LEU A 623 -14.19 13.64 11.52
N ALA A 624 -14.76 12.64 10.83
CA ALA A 624 -15.07 11.34 11.42
C ALA A 624 -13.83 10.64 11.98
N LEU A 625 -12.69 10.69 11.26
CA LEU A 625 -11.43 10.13 11.75
C LEU A 625 -10.98 10.77 13.08
N ASN A 626 -11.13 12.10 13.22
CA ASN A 626 -10.74 12.81 14.46
C ASN A 626 -11.61 12.42 15.66
N LEU A 627 -12.77 11.79 15.42
CA LEU A 627 -13.74 11.41 16.45
C LEU A 627 -13.70 9.93 16.80
N ILE A 628 -12.97 9.10 16.03
CA ILE A 628 -12.94 7.63 16.19
C ILE A 628 -12.49 7.18 17.58
N ASN A 629 -11.67 7.99 18.27
CA ASN A 629 -11.16 7.69 19.61
C ASN A 629 -12.15 8.06 20.73
N SER A 630 -13.27 8.69 20.39
CA SER A 630 -14.26 9.13 21.37
C SER A 630 -15.31 8.06 21.53
N GLN A 631 -15.57 7.60 22.76
CA GLN A 631 -16.63 6.64 23.00
C GLN A 631 -18.01 7.27 22.76
N ILE A 632 -18.14 8.58 23.04
CA ILE A 632 -19.37 9.35 22.84
C ILE A 632 -19.10 10.51 21.89
N ILE A 633 -19.95 10.66 20.88
CA ILE A 633 -19.94 11.75 19.92
C ILE A 633 -21.27 12.48 20.08
N LEU A 634 -21.24 13.69 20.63
CA LEU A 634 -22.42 14.56 20.76
C LEU A 634 -22.53 15.38 19.47
N VAL A 635 -23.66 15.27 18.76
CA VAL A 635 -23.94 15.95 17.50
C VAL A 635 -25.08 16.93 17.72
N GLY A 636 -24.75 18.22 17.62
CA GLY A 636 -25.71 19.30 17.80
C GLY A 636 -26.39 19.65 16.48
N ILE A 637 -27.68 19.35 16.38
CA ILE A 637 -28.50 19.70 15.20
C ILE A 637 -29.10 21.10 15.39
N ASP A 638 -28.96 21.93 14.36
CA ASP A 638 -29.60 23.24 14.27
C ASP A 638 -31.08 23.12 13.88
N ASN A 639 -31.94 23.90 14.50
CA ASN A 639 -33.38 23.91 14.24
C ASN A 639 -33.76 24.76 13.03
N LYS A 640 -32.89 25.65 12.56
CA LYS A 640 -33.22 26.67 11.54
C LYS A 640 -32.94 26.25 10.10
N THR A 641 -32.17 25.17 9.87
CA THR A 641 -31.66 24.87 8.53
C THR A 641 -32.33 23.66 7.89
N SER A 642 -33.27 23.92 6.98
CA SER A 642 -33.76 22.97 5.98
C SER A 642 -32.80 22.77 4.80
N ALA A 643 -31.79 23.63 4.67
CA ALA A 643 -30.86 23.66 3.52
C ALA A 643 -29.85 22.49 3.49
N CYS A 644 -29.58 21.81 4.62
CA CYS A 644 -28.50 20.81 4.73
C CYS A 644 -29.01 19.41 5.12
N LYS A 645 -30.08 18.94 4.45
CA LYS A 645 -30.85 17.74 4.85
C LYS A 645 -30.02 16.45 4.90
N GLU A 646 -29.02 16.32 4.03
CA GLU A 646 -28.19 15.11 3.93
C GLU A 646 -26.93 15.19 4.82
N PHE A 647 -26.55 16.39 5.27
CA PHE A 647 -25.27 16.63 5.91
C PHE A 647 -25.03 15.76 7.15
N TYR A 648 -25.98 15.74 8.10
CA TYR A 648 -25.83 14.98 9.34
C TYR A 648 -25.82 13.47 9.08
N LYS A 649 -26.65 13.01 8.13
CA LYS A 649 -26.68 11.60 7.73
C LYS A 649 -25.35 11.21 7.08
N ASP A 650 -24.77 12.04 6.22
CA ASP A 650 -23.47 11.77 5.58
C ASP A 650 -22.32 11.83 6.60
N PHE A 651 -22.39 12.72 7.58
CA PHE A 651 -21.44 12.77 8.68
C PHE A 651 -21.47 11.47 9.51
N VAL A 652 -22.66 10.99 9.89
CA VAL A 652 -22.82 9.73 10.64
C VAL A 652 -22.44 8.51 9.79
N GLU A 653 -22.74 8.51 8.48
CA GLU A 653 -22.25 7.47 7.55
C GLU A 653 -20.72 7.39 7.54
N ASN A 654 -20.02 8.53 7.57
CA ASN A 654 -18.55 8.54 7.62
C ASN A 654 -18.00 7.96 8.93
N ILE A 655 -18.69 8.16 10.06
CA ILE A 655 -18.34 7.49 11.33
C ILE A 655 -18.58 5.99 11.21
N TYR A 656 -19.74 5.59 10.67
CA TYR A 656 -20.12 4.19 10.46
C TYR A 656 -19.12 3.41 9.58
N ASN A 657 -18.61 4.08 8.53
CA ASN A 657 -17.62 3.50 7.63
C ASN A 657 -16.32 3.11 8.34
N PHE A 658 -15.92 3.85 9.39
CA PHE A 658 -14.81 3.45 10.24
C PHE A 658 -15.22 2.47 11.33
N ASN A 659 -16.42 2.62 11.90
CA ASN A 659 -16.93 1.79 12.98
C ASN A 659 -18.43 1.46 12.84
N ASN A 660 -18.76 0.19 12.61
CA ASN A 660 -20.16 -0.26 12.56
C ASN A 660 -20.75 -0.60 13.93
N HIS A 661 -19.93 -0.66 14.99
CA HIS A 661 -20.39 -0.90 16.36
C HIS A 661 -20.83 0.42 17.01
N ILE A 662 -21.81 1.07 16.39
CA ILE A 662 -22.36 2.34 16.88
C ILE A 662 -23.79 2.19 17.37
N LEU A 663 -24.18 3.08 18.28
CA LEU A 663 -25.57 3.30 18.70
C LEU A 663 -25.98 4.73 18.36
N LEU A 664 -27.18 4.90 17.82
CA LEU A 664 -27.76 6.21 17.59
C LEU A 664 -28.70 6.54 18.74
N LEU A 665 -28.33 7.54 19.54
CA LEU A 665 -29.14 8.00 20.68
C LEU A 665 -29.78 9.32 20.30
N LEU A 666 -31.11 9.39 20.29
CA LEU A 666 -31.86 10.57 19.92
C LEU A 666 -32.41 11.23 21.19
N ASP A 667 -32.22 12.55 21.32
CA ASP A 667 -32.84 13.39 22.35
C ASP A 667 -34.34 13.57 22.08
N LEU A 668 -35.06 12.44 22.12
CA LEU A 668 -36.50 12.30 21.97
C LEU A 668 -37.08 11.76 23.29
N PRO A 669 -38.30 12.15 23.67
CA PRO A 669 -38.95 11.64 24.87
C PRO A 669 -39.01 10.10 24.88
N PRO A 670 -38.95 9.43 26.06
CA PRO A 670 -39.00 7.97 26.14
C PRO A 670 -40.24 7.34 25.48
N SER A 671 -41.38 8.04 25.48
CA SER A 671 -42.61 7.63 24.79
C SER A 671 -42.45 7.46 23.27
N PHE A 672 -41.39 8.03 22.68
CA PHE A 672 -41.08 7.88 21.27
C PHE A 672 -40.42 6.53 20.93
N GLN A 673 -39.97 5.77 21.93
CA GLN A 673 -39.30 4.48 21.72
C GLN A 673 -40.24 3.47 21.02
N GLU A 674 -41.49 3.35 21.47
CA GLU A 674 -42.49 2.47 20.84
C GLU A 674 -42.77 2.87 19.38
N ILE A 675 -42.85 4.17 19.11
CA ILE A 675 -43.07 4.73 17.76
C ILE A 675 -41.90 4.37 16.83
N LEU A 676 -40.66 4.48 17.33
CA LEU A 676 -39.49 4.03 16.59
C LEU A 676 -39.59 2.52 16.33
N GLU A 677 -39.85 1.71 17.34
CA GLU A 677 -39.95 0.25 17.18
C GLU A 677 -40.99 -0.17 16.14
N ASP A 678 -42.16 0.47 16.13
CA ASP A 678 -43.20 0.23 15.12
C ASP A 678 -42.73 0.62 13.71
N TYR A 679 -42.03 1.74 13.57
CA TYR A 679 -41.42 2.13 12.30
C TYR A 679 -40.35 1.12 11.83
N PHE A 680 -39.48 0.65 12.72
CA PHE A 680 -38.45 -0.36 12.39
C PHE A 680 -39.07 -1.72 12.06
N LYS A 681 -40.22 -2.07 12.66
CA LYS A 681 -41.03 -3.28 12.37
C LYS A 681 -41.97 -3.12 11.15
N ASN A 682 -41.90 -2.01 10.42
CA ASN A 682 -42.77 -1.66 9.28
C ASN A 682 -44.27 -1.57 9.62
N LYS A 683 -44.64 -1.35 10.88
CA LYS A 683 -46.01 -1.10 11.34
C LYS A 683 -46.44 0.37 11.19
N LEU A 684 -45.46 1.28 11.09
CA LEU A 684 -45.66 2.72 10.91
C LEU A 684 -44.99 3.16 9.60
N SER A 685 -45.67 3.97 8.79
CA SER A 685 -45.11 4.52 7.55
C SER A 685 -44.12 5.67 7.83
N GLU A 686 -43.27 5.98 6.86
CA GLU A 686 -42.36 7.13 6.93
C GLU A 686 -43.12 8.47 7.07
N THR A 687 -44.22 8.64 6.33
CA THR A 687 -45.05 9.84 6.40
C THR A 687 -45.74 10.01 7.75
N GLN A 688 -46.12 8.90 8.40
CA GLN A 688 -46.69 8.91 9.76
C GLN A 688 -45.62 9.26 10.80
N LEU A 689 -44.41 8.72 10.67
CA LEU A 689 -43.28 9.06 11.54
C LEU A 689 -42.91 10.55 11.42
N GLU A 690 -42.85 11.08 10.19
CA GLU A 690 -42.57 12.49 9.94
C GLU A 690 -43.59 13.40 10.62
N LYS A 691 -44.89 13.08 10.52
CA LYS A 691 -45.95 13.83 11.21
C LYS A 691 -45.76 13.82 12.72
N LYS A 692 -45.45 12.67 13.32
CA LYS A 692 -45.20 12.55 14.76
C LYS A 692 -43.96 13.34 15.20
N LEU A 693 -42.89 13.34 14.40
CA LEU A 693 -41.67 14.13 14.68
C LEU A 693 -41.90 15.64 14.58
N LYS A 694 -42.69 16.09 13.59
CA LYS A 694 -43.08 17.51 13.45
C LYS A 694 -43.90 18.04 14.63
N GLY A 695 -44.59 17.16 15.35
CA GLY A 695 -45.33 17.51 16.56
C GLY A 695 -44.46 17.82 17.79
N ILE A 696 -43.14 17.64 17.71
CA ILE A 696 -42.21 17.93 18.80
C ILE A 696 -41.71 19.37 18.66
N GLU A 697 -41.99 20.20 19.67
CA GLU A 697 -41.59 21.61 19.66
C GLU A 697 -40.05 21.80 19.57
N ASN A 698 -39.64 22.73 18.70
CA ASN A 698 -38.25 23.13 18.52
C ASN A 698 -37.32 21.92 18.25
N PHE A 699 -37.75 21.01 17.37
CA PHE A 699 -37.03 19.80 16.99
C PHE A 699 -36.91 19.69 15.46
N ASN A 700 -35.73 19.36 14.95
CA ASN A 700 -35.50 19.23 13.51
C ASN A 700 -35.97 17.86 13.00
N ALA A 701 -37.26 17.78 12.61
CA ALA A 701 -37.88 16.56 12.14
C ALA A 701 -37.23 16.01 10.85
N ILE A 702 -36.82 16.88 9.92
CA ILE A 702 -36.30 16.48 8.60
C ILE A 702 -34.95 15.75 8.75
N ASN A 703 -33.99 16.37 9.46
CA ASN A 703 -32.67 15.77 9.65
C ASN A 703 -32.73 14.50 10.50
N THR A 704 -33.59 14.49 11.52
CA THR A 704 -33.78 13.32 12.37
C THR A 704 -34.41 12.15 11.61
N LEU A 705 -35.41 12.41 10.77
CA LEU A 705 -36.02 11.39 9.92
C LEU A 705 -34.99 10.76 8.99
N LYS A 706 -34.13 11.58 8.35
CA LYS A 706 -33.03 11.08 7.50
C LYS A 706 -32.07 10.17 8.27
N LEU A 707 -31.72 10.54 9.50
CA LEU A 707 -30.90 9.70 10.39
C LEU A 707 -31.59 8.40 10.81
N ILE A 708 -32.90 8.42 11.10
CA ILE A 708 -33.69 7.23 11.43
C ILE A 708 -33.78 6.29 10.22
N ASN A 709 -34.11 6.81 9.04
CA ASN A 709 -34.16 6.05 7.80
C ASN A 709 -32.81 5.41 7.49
N TRP A 710 -31.74 6.19 7.66
CA TRP A 710 -30.36 5.70 7.52
C TRP A 710 -30.06 4.56 8.51
N ALA A 711 -30.41 4.73 9.79
CA ALA A 711 -30.19 3.72 10.81
C ALA A 711 -30.98 2.44 10.53
N LYS A 712 -32.23 2.56 10.04
CA LYS A 712 -33.06 1.43 9.59
C LYS A 712 -32.40 0.68 8.42
N ALA A 713 -31.92 1.40 7.40
CA ALA A 713 -31.24 0.80 6.26
C ALA A 713 -29.94 0.08 6.65
N LYS A 714 -29.17 0.63 7.60
CA LYS A 714 -27.89 0.06 8.07
C LYS A 714 -28.04 -0.93 9.24
N LYS A 715 -29.26 -1.14 9.75
CA LYS A 715 -29.56 -1.96 10.94
C LYS A 715 -28.84 -1.46 12.21
N VAL A 716 -28.65 -0.16 12.33
CA VAL A 716 -28.10 0.48 13.53
C VAL A 716 -29.23 0.62 14.56
N LYS A 717 -28.93 0.27 15.83
CA LYS A 717 -29.90 0.39 16.92
C LYS A 717 -30.09 1.87 17.27
N VAL A 718 -31.36 2.27 17.44
CA VAL A 718 -31.76 3.63 17.77
C VAL A 718 -32.52 3.63 19.09
N PHE A 719 -32.19 4.58 19.97
CA PHE A 719 -32.87 4.75 21.25
C PHE A 719 -33.30 6.21 21.48
N ALA A 720 -34.52 6.40 21.97
CA ALA A 720 -34.99 7.68 22.50
C ALA A 720 -34.53 7.84 23.96
N ILE A 721 -33.68 8.83 24.23
CA ILE A 721 -33.02 9.00 25.54
C ILE A 721 -33.25 10.37 26.18
N GLY A 722 -34.16 11.16 25.60
CA GLY A 722 -34.51 12.48 26.09
C GLY A 722 -35.33 12.43 27.37
N THR A 723 -35.96 13.56 27.71
CA THR A 723 -36.75 13.70 28.94
C THR A 723 -38.24 13.56 28.67
N ASP A 724 -38.98 12.99 29.62
CA ASP A 724 -40.44 12.92 29.54
C ASP A 724 -41.03 14.33 29.47
N SER A 725 -41.74 14.62 28.37
CA SER A 725 -42.36 15.92 28.13
C SER A 725 -43.42 16.26 29.17
N LYS A 726 -44.13 15.26 29.73
CA LYS A 726 -45.12 15.48 30.79
C LYS A 726 -44.45 15.94 32.08
N LEU A 727 -43.34 15.30 32.46
CA LEU A 727 -42.56 15.67 33.63
C LEU A 727 -41.98 17.09 33.50
N VAL A 728 -41.41 17.42 32.34
CA VAL A 728 -40.93 18.77 32.04
C VAL A 728 -42.05 19.81 32.17
N SER A 729 -43.24 19.53 31.65
CA SER A 729 -44.37 20.44 31.74
C SER A 729 -44.79 20.69 33.20
N LYS A 730 -44.83 19.64 34.03
CA LYS A 730 -45.13 19.78 35.47
C LYS A 730 -44.11 20.65 36.20
N VAL A 731 -42.83 20.51 35.89
CA VAL A 731 -41.77 21.38 36.48
C VAL A 731 -41.90 22.81 35.97
N LEU A 732 -42.21 23.02 34.69
CA LEU A 732 -42.45 24.37 34.15
C LEU A 732 -43.61 25.08 34.84
N THR A 733 -44.69 24.37 35.18
CA THR A 733 -45.86 24.97 35.84
C THR A 733 -45.67 25.10 37.35
N ASN A 734 -45.16 24.07 38.02
CA ASN A 734 -45.23 23.94 39.48
C ASN A 734 -43.86 23.98 40.18
N GLY A 735 -42.76 23.98 39.43
CA GLY A 735 -41.40 23.81 39.96
C GLY A 735 -41.12 22.38 40.46
N LEU A 736 -39.86 22.11 40.81
CA LEU A 736 -39.43 20.79 41.31
C LEU A 736 -40.08 20.43 42.65
N LYS A 737 -40.32 21.43 43.50
CA LYS A 737 -40.99 21.24 44.81
C LYS A 737 -42.46 20.86 44.69
N GLY A 738 -43.10 21.15 43.55
CA GLY A 738 -44.51 20.87 43.28
C GLY A 738 -44.77 19.50 42.62
N LEU A 739 -43.76 18.63 42.54
CA LEU A 739 -43.89 17.28 41.97
C LEU A 739 -44.46 16.27 42.97
N SER A 740 -45.21 15.28 42.46
CA SER A 740 -45.67 14.15 43.29
C SER A 740 -44.51 13.23 43.66
N GLN A 741 -44.68 12.40 44.70
CA GLN A 741 -43.65 11.41 45.08
C GLN A 741 -43.27 10.49 43.91
N GLU A 742 -44.24 10.05 43.10
CA GLU A 742 -43.99 9.24 41.90
C GLU A 742 -43.13 9.96 40.86
N ASP A 743 -43.33 11.26 40.67
CA ASP A 743 -42.54 12.05 39.72
C ASP A 743 -41.14 12.33 40.26
N VAL A 744 -40.99 12.51 41.58
CA VAL A 744 -39.69 12.69 42.24
C VAL A 744 -38.81 11.45 42.04
N HIS A 745 -39.37 10.24 42.11
CA HIS A 745 -38.63 9.00 41.83
C HIS A 745 -38.12 8.88 40.38
N LYS A 746 -38.67 9.66 39.44
CA LYS A 746 -38.22 9.70 38.04
C LYS A 746 -37.15 10.77 37.79
N LEU A 747 -36.85 11.61 38.78
CA LEU A 747 -35.87 12.69 38.61
C LEU A 747 -34.45 12.15 38.60
N PRO A 748 -33.58 12.72 37.75
CA PRO A 748 -32.15 12.50 37.86
C PRO A 748 -31.58 13.17 39.12
N GLU A 749 -30.30 12.94 39.39
CA GLU A 749 -29.54 13.82 40.30
C GLU A 749 -29.47 15.24 39.71
N ILE A 750 -30.15 16.20 40.34
CA ILE A 750 -30.25 17.61 39.88
C ILE A 750 -29.28 18.50 40.66
N ASP A 751 -28.58 19.36 39.93
CA ASP A 751 -27.75 20.43 40.48
C ASP A 751 -28.16 21.77 39.86
N LEU A 752 -28.64 22.67 40.71
CA LEU A 752 -29.06 24.02 40.31
C LEU A 752 -27.93 25.05 40.47
N LEU A 753 -26.72 24.65 40.88
CA LEU A 753 -25.58 25.56 41.09
C LEU A 753 -24.79 25.78 39.79
N ASN A 754 -25.45 26.33 38.77
CA ASN A 754 -24.85 26.66 37.49
C ASN A 754 -25.16 28.12 37.09
N PRO A 755 -24.41 29.10 37.64
CA PRO A 755 -24.71 30.52 37.47
C PRO A 755 -24.62 30.98 36.01
N LEU A 756 -23.60 30.54 35.27
CA LEU A 756 -23.46 30.85 33.84
C LEU A 756 -24.66 30.36 33.01
N TYR A 757 -25.16 29.16 33.32
CA TYR A 757 -26.35 28.65 32.64
C TYR A 757 -27.61 29.43 33.04
N LYS A 758 -27.74 29.78 34.32
CA LYS A 758 -28.87 30.56 34.84
C LYS A 758 -28.95 31.94 34.20
N GLU A 759 -27.82 32.66 34.12
CA GLU A 759 -27.72 33.97 33.44
C GLU A 759 -28.08 33.90 31.96
N TYR A 760 -27.55 32.89 31.25
CA TYR A 760 -27.91 32.67 29.85
C TYR A 760 -29.41 32.39 29.68
N LEU A 761 -29.98 31.50 30.49
CA LEU A 761 -31.41 31.20 30.43
C LEU A 761 -32.27 32.41 30.79
N TYR A 762 -31.81 33.27 31.70
CA TYR A 762 -32.48 34.53 32.04
C TYR A 762 -32.54 35.49 30.86
N SER A 763 -31.43 35.61 30.12
CA SER A 763 -31.40 36.43 28.89
C SER A 763 -32.40 35.91 27.84
N LEU A 764 -32.43 34.59 27.59
CA LEU A 764 -33.42 33.97 26.70
C LEU A 764 -34.86 34.16 27.20
N PHE A 765 -35.10 33.98 28.49
CA PHE A 765 -36.42 34.13 29.09
C PHE A 765 -36.97 35.56 28.88
N LYS A 766 -36.12 36.58 28.98
CA LYS A 766 -36.50 37.97 28.68
C LYS A 766 -36.81 38.20 27.21
N SER A 767 -36.04 37.59 26.30
CA SER A 767 -36.14 37.83 24.86
C SER A 767 -37.35 37.18 24.16
N TYR A 768 -38.08 36.28 24.81
CA TYR A 768 -39.20 35.55 24.19
C TYR A 768 -40.47 35.61 25.05
N GLU A 769 -41.50 36.33 24.57
CA GLU A 769 -42.79 36.52 25.25
C GLU A 769 -43.46 35.19 25.66
N ASN A 770 -43.34 34.15 24.82
CA ASN A 770 -43.90 32.82 25.09
C ASN A 770 -43.38 32.16 26.36
N PHE A 771 -42.22 32.56 26.88
CA PHE A 771 -41.68 32.03 28.14
C PHE A 771 -42.15 32.83 29.36
N GLN A 772 -42.55 34.09 29.17
CA GLN A 772 -42.97 34.98 30.26
C GLN A 772 -44.28 34.55 30.95
N LYS A 773 -45.02 33.61 30.36
CA LYS A 773 -46.17 32.94 30.99
C LYS A 773 -45.81 32.03 32.16
N PHE A 774 -44.53 31.72 32.36
CA PHE A 774 -44.04 30.88 33.45
C PHE A 774 -43.19 31.70 34.43
N ASN A 775 -43.01 31.22 35.65
CA ASN A 775 -42.01 31.79 36.56
C ASN A 775 -40.59 31.43 36.08
N PHE A 776 -39.64 32.38 36.18
CA PHE A 776 -38.26 32.16 35.73
C PHE A 776 -37.56 31.00 36.45
N GLU A 777 -37.76 30.82 37.76
CA GLU A 777 -37.13 29.72 38.51
C GLU A 777 -37.65 28.37 38.03
N ASN A 778 -38.97 28.23 37.83
CA ASN A 778 -39.57 27.02 37.27
C ASN A 778 -39.05 26.75 35.83
N PHE A 779 -38.89 27.80 35.02
CA PHE A 779 -38.26 27.70 33.71
C PHE A 779 -36.82 27.21 33.81
N TYR A 780 -36.01 27.79 34.70
CA TYR A 780 -34.64 27.39 34.93
C TYR A 780 -34.54 25.92 35.37
N GLU A 781 -35.30 25.53 36.39
CA GLU A 781 -35.38 24.15 36.90
C GLU A 781 -35.75 23.15 35.79
N ALA A 782 -36.74 23.47 34.95
CA ALA A 782 -37.15 22.60 33.85
C ALA A 782 -36.07 22.46 32.76
N GLN A 783 -35.31 23.52 32.47
CA GLN A 783 -34.21 23.46 31.50
C GLN A 783 -32.99 22.73 32.06
N VAL A 784 -32.73 22.82 33.38
CA VAL A 784 -31.71 22.01 34.05
C VAL A 784 -32.11 20.54 34.06
N LEU A 785 -33.36 20.22 34.43
CA LEU A 785 -33.91 18.86 34.41
C LEU A 785 -33.68 18.17 33.06
N LYS A 786 -33.95 18.85 31.93
CA LYS A 786 -33.74 18.28 30.59
C LYS A 786 -32.31 17.82 30.36
N VAL A 787 -31.34 18.66 30.73
CA VAL A 787 -29.91 18.40 30.45
C VAL A 787 -29.34 17.38 31.45
N GLU A 788 -29.75 17.46 32.71
CA GLU A 788 -29.39 16.50 33.77
C GLU A 788 -29.88 15.09 33.44
N ASN A 789 -31.15 14.98 33.06
CA ASN A 789 -31.77 13.69 32.73
C ASN A 789 -31.13 13.09 31.48
N LEU A 790 -30.85 13.90 30.45
CA LEU A 790 -30.13 13.44 29.27
C LEU A 790 -28.71 12.95 29.62
N ALA A 791 -27.97 13.66 30.48
CA ALA A 791 -26.64 13.26 30.93
C ALA A 791 -26.66 11.94 31.74
N GLU A 792 -27.69 11.75 32.58
CA GLU A 792 -27.89 10.52 33.33
C GLU A 792 -28.27 9.33 32.43
N ASN A 793 -29.15 9.54 31.46
CA ASN A 793 -29.48 8.52 30.47
C ASN A 793 -28.24 8.10 29.69
N ILE A 794 -27.42 9.04 29.21
CA ILE A 794 -26.14 8.71 28.56
C ILE A 794 -25.24 7.86 29.46
N LYS A 795 -25.13 8.20 30.76
CA LYS A 795 -24.38 7.40 31.75
C LYS A 795 -24.90 5.97 31.86
N ASN A 796 -26.22 5.80 31.89
CA ASN A 796 -26.85 4.48 32.00
C ASN A 796 -26.62 3.65 30.74
N PHE A 797 -26.76 4.25 29.55
CA PHE A 797 -26.45 3.58 28.30
C PHE A 797 -24.97 3.17 28.21
N LEU A 798 -24.03 4.03 28.64
CA LEU A 798 -22.59 3.69 28.69
C LEU A 798 -22.29 2.44 29.51
N LYS A 799 -23.00 2.25 30.64
CA LYS A 799 -22.87 1.06 31.48
C LYS A 799 -23.36 -0.20 30.77
N LEU A 800 -24.47 -0.11 30.04
CA LEU A 800 -25.10 -1.21 29.31
C LEU A 800 -24.31 -1.59 28.05
N PHE A 801 -23.75 -0.60 27.35
CA PHE A 801 -23.15 -0.77 26.02
C PHE A 801 -21.68 -0.33 25.99
N LYS A 802 -20.85 -0.90 26.87
CA LYS A 802 -19.42 -0.54 27.01
C LYS A 802 -18.60 -0.70 25.73
N ASN A 803 -18.98 -1.64 24.86
CA ASN A 803 -18.29 -1.94 23.60
C ASN A 803 -18.92 -1.27 22.38
N TYR A 804 -19.79 -0.26 22.58
CA TYR A 804 -20.37 0.53 21.50
C TYR A 804 -19.92 1.97 21.56
N GLN A 805 -19.78 2.57 20.37
CA GLN A 805 -19.60 4.01 20.23
C GLN A 805 -20.97 4.67 20.12
N MET A 806 -21.23 5.70 20.94
CA MET A 806 -22.53 6.34 21.01
C MET A 806 -22.51 7.64 20.23
N VAL A 807 -23.42 7.76 19.26
CA VAL A 807 -23.67 9.00 18.52
C VAL A 807 -24.95 9.59 19.10
N VAL A 808 -24.81 10.65 19.90
CA VAL A 808 -25.93 11.33 20.56
C VAL A 808 -26.36 12.52 19.71
N ILE A 809 -27.56 12.47 19.19
CA ILE A 809 -28.18 13.56 18.44
C ILE A 809 -29.01 14.40 19.41
N THR A 810 -28.61 15.66 19.60
CA THR A 810 -29.31 16.62 20.47
C THR A 810 -29.34 18.01 19.84
N LYS A 811 -30.00 18.95 20.50
CA LYS A 811 -30.09 20.34 20.06
C LYS A 811 -28.70 20.99 20.12
N LYS A 812 -28.34 21.73 19.07
CA LYS A 812 -27.08 22.50 19.01
C LYS A 812 -26.82 23.33 20.27
N ASP A 813 -27.86 23.98 20.77
CA ASP A 813 -27.78 24.83 21.95
C ASP A 813 -27.29 24.11 23.20
N PHE A 814 -27.50 22.80 23.34
CA PHE A 814 -27.00 22.02 24.48
C PHE A 814 -25.48 21.79 24.44
N LEU A 815 -24.86 22.01 23.28
CA LEU A 815 -23.43 21.78 23.04
C LEU A 815 -22.62 23.05 22.82
N THR A 816 -23.26 24.19 22.52
CA THR A 816 -22.58 25.45 22.20
C THR A 816 -21.65 25.94 23.31
N HIS A 817 -22.00 25.66 24.56
CA HIS A 817 -21.24 26.09 25.73
C HIS A 817 -20.84 24.91 26.61
N ASN A 818 -19.60 24.96 27.11
CA ASN A 818 -19.03 23.92 27.97
C ASN A 818 -19.75 23.75 29.32
N TRP A 819 -20.54 24.74 29.75
CA TRP A 819 -21.32 24.75 31.00
C TRP A 819 -22.73 24.12 30.87
N ARG A 820 -23.08 23.50 29.73
CA ARG A 820 -24.34 22.76 29.53
C ARG A 820 -24.11 21.24 29.56
N LEU A 821 -24.61 20.48 28.57
CA LEU A 821 -24.51 19.01 28.57
C LEU A 821 -23.07 18.50 28.81
N PRO A 822 -22.01 19.10 28.22
CA PRO A 822 -20.63 18.74 28.56
C PRO A 822 -20.28 18.85 30.05
N HIS A 823 -20.79 19.86 30.77
CA HIS A 823 -20.57 20.03 32.20
C HIS A 823 -21.25 18.92 33.01
N TYR A 824 -22.52 18.64 32.72
CA TYR A 824 -23.29 17.60 33.42
C TYR A 824 -22.76 16.18 33.19
N LEU A 825 -22.19 15.91 32.00
CA LEU A 825 -21.47 14.68 31.71
C LEU A 825 -20.17 14.57 32.53
N LYS A 826 -19.38 15.65 32.59
CA LYS A 826 -18.15 15.70 33.39
C LYS A 826 -18.41 15.51 34.88
N ARG A 827 -19.47 16.13 35.42
CA ARG A 827 -19.87 15.93 36.83
C ARG A 827 -20.16 14.46 37.13
N ARG A 828 -20.72 13.74 36.17
CA ARG A 828 -20.98 12.29 36.23
C ARG A 828 -19.74 11.42 35.94
N LYS A 829 -18.53 11.99 35.93
CA LYS A 829 -17.24 11.32 35.66
C LYS A 829 -17.15 10.73 34.24
N ILE A 830 -17.89 11.27 33.28
CA ILE A 830 -17.79 10.91 31.88
C ILE A 830 -16.82 11.89 31.20
N SER A 831 -15.62 11.42 30.85
CA SER A 831 -14.58 12.26 30.24
C SER A 831 -14.34 11.96 28.76
N ASN A 832 -14.70 10.76 28.28
CA ASN A 832 -14.43 10.33 26.91
C ASN A 832 -15.58 10.67 25.94
N PHE A 833 -15.80 11.96 25.74
CA PHE A 833 -16.77 12.46 24.77
C PHE A 833 -16.20 13.62 23.96
N LYS A 834 -16.71 13.80 22.74
CA LYS A 834 -16.47 14.98 21.92
C LYS A 834 -17.78 15.57 21.42
N ALA A 835 -17.91 16.88 21.51
CA ALA A 835 -19.05 17.62 20.97
C ALA A 835 -18.71 18.18 19.59
N VAL A 836 -19.65 18.05 18.66
CA VAL A 836 -19.57 18.56 17.30
C VAL A 836 -20.86 19.28 16.98
N PHE A 837 -20.75 20.54 16.59
CA PHE A 837 -21.84 21.33 16.08
C PHE A 837 -21.34 22.17 14.91
N PHE A 838 -22.24 22.47 13.98
CA PHE A 838 -21.90 23.11 12.71
C PHE A 838 -22.59 24.47 12.64
N ASN A 839 -21.85 25.49 12.18
CA ASN A 839 -22.38 26.81 11.89
C ASN A 839 -22.67 26.87 10.40
N PHE A 840 -23.95 26.78 10.05
CA PHE A 840 -24.45 26.83 8.69
C PHE A 840 -24.73 28.27 8.28
#